data_AF-A0A228QEF1-F1
#
_entry.id   AF-A0A228QEF1-F1
#
_cell.length_a   1.000
_cell.length_b   1.000
_cell.length_c   1.000
_cell.angle_alpha   90.00
_cell.angle_beta   90.00
_cell.angle_gamma   90.00
#
_symmetry.space_group_name_H-M   'P 1'
#
loop_
_entity.id
_entity.type
_entity.pdbx_description
1 polymer ?
#
loop_
_entity_poly.entity_id
_entity_poly.type
_entity_poly.pdbx_seq_one_letter_code
_entity_poly.pdbx_strand_id
1 'polypeptide(L)'
;MQTRDIIAAIRGGVIQQDRLLKLDTPLGANTLVVQRAVGRSKIGRDYSFTLDVLSLNGSIELKKLIAQPVTLWIQQADRSYRAVNGYVYTARRLGADGGLTTYQITLQAWMHVLRFRRDQKIWIDRSIEDIVSDVLNEHPEARGHFRFELSQPSSNRSYTRQSETDWNFVHRLLETEGLFGYWEQADDGKSHTLVITDRMDTFPKLSPEVISFSRAGTGGAVDAFTQWAGTRTLQSVSLTTRTFDYKNPATPMNPKGTMLPTVGNQGDLPGQLEVYEYTGPYTYFEQQRGDQLTRIRMEEQESRAKRFHGVGGVRAIDAGRRFTLADHPAHDGDSPSHRDFAAIEVAWWIENNLPVSSSLNFPHGLQREIAAVRANRSDAAAVQVPHADGSVGCYLVEVEAQRASIPYRSPFEHEKPTMHLETAIVVGPKGEEVYTDELNRIRVMFIWDRINPGDHGASCWLRVVQSDTGGGYGGVHIPRVGEEVLVSHIGGDCDRPLAIARVYNGAARPQWHSNGILSGYRSKEYSGSGFNQMVMDDATGQNRVQLMSSTGNSMLHLGYLIDQSGNSRGAYLGSGFDLKTDRYGAVRASRGLYVSTHPKQSNSQVLDARETQQQLANADSLMEALSEVSAQQHAENLSSGRDALKSFVDWTQQSESGLASGGRTAGGGMGSANVFKEPVMLFGSPAGIGLSTQQSAQINADRHVNVVTGQSMHIAAGRSLLASVTEKISLFVQGAGMKLFAGKGKVEIQAHSDNIELTAQKSVKLLSATEKVEMAAEKEILLTSGGAYIRIAGGNIQIHAPGKIDVKGSTHAFSGPAQRSYPLTSLPIPADMKQFSNRLDLSGLDAIADSDGATHLWAHTPYYVTTATGTVIARGVTDRFGQGERFFTRESEPVHIWIEKDEWLSSEEVEVASASLAPGPAPAMPDCSYLDGTKGRIDAPRDFYTKKNVVSLEPGKETKFSFPGGGERKATLYRAKVNDHPFDILVPNDGAPAGTALPDQNAIAKALEATPPKQLEQLSRVSINPAPNPQDAVWQKIYNKPDFSSAATASINQGVAFYPWKDWKAIPQEYIDSTMIHETGHLWSETLWKDDALKKSYLDAIAKDGKAPSLYGASNPTEDFAESANMYWSSKGTPCEQEGRKRYPARYEYFDKIAK
;
A
#
# COMPACT_ATOMS: atom_id res chain seq x y z
N MET A 1 -21.56 92.76 6.23
CA MET A 1 -21.47 93.01 4.78
C MET A 1 -22.52 92.18 4.06
N GLN A 2 -23.08 92.68 2.96
CA GLN A 2 -24.25 92.07 2.28
C GLN A 2 -23.78 91.03 1.24
N THR A 3 -24.66 90.09 0.85
CA THR A 3 -24.44 89.03 -0.17
C THR A 3 -23.78 89.51 -1.46
N ARG A 4 -23.92 90.81 -1.80
CA ARG A 4 -23.30 91.47 -2.96
C ARG A 4 -21.77 91.46 -2.93
N ASP A 5 -21.13 91.55 -1.76
CA ASP A 5 -19.66 91.62 -1.63
C ASP A 5 -19.00 90.27 -1.95
N ILE A 6 -19.66 89.16 -1.61
CA ILE A 6 -19.23 87.79 -1.94
C ILE A 6 -19.37 87.55 -3.44
N ILE A 7 -20.50 87.95 -4.03
CA ILE A 7 -20.72 87.81 -5.48
C ILE A 7 -19.65 88.57 -6.26
N ALA A 8 -19.29 89.78 -5.81
CA ALA A 8 -18.21 90.57 -6.40
C ALA A 8 -16.84 89.88 -6.24
N ALA A 9 -16.52 89.36 -5.05
CA ALA A 9 -15.27 88.67 -4.79
C ALA A 9 -15.15 87.32 -5.53
N ILE A 10 -16.23 86.55 -5.69
CA ILE A 10 -16.25 85.31 -6.49
C ILE A 10 -16.03 85.66 -7.98
N ARG A 11 -16.74 86.68 -8.51
CA ARG A 11 -16.55 87.13 -9.91
C ARG A 11 -15.15 87.70 -10.16
N GLY A 12 -14.56 88.35 -9.15
CA GLY A 12 -13.21 88.88 -9.19
C GLY A 12 -12.09 87.84 -9.03
N GLY A 13 -12.42 86.57 -8.78
CA GLY A 13 -11.47 85.46 -8.75
C GLY A 13 -10.53 85.39 -7.53
N VAL A 14 -10.68 86.31 -6.57
CA VAL A 14 -9.83 86.43 -5.37
C VAL A 14 -10.51 85.95 -4.07
N ILE A 15 -11.71 85.39 -4.16
CA ILE A 15 -12.54 85.03 -2.99
C ILE A 15 -11.85 84.05 -2.03
N GLN A 16 -11.05 83.11 -2.55
CA GLN A 16 -10.36 82.08 -1.75
C GLN A 16 -8.93 82.49 -1.32
N GLN A 17 -8.45 83.69 -1.68
CA GLN A 17 -7.09 84.14 -1.35
C GLN A 17 -6.95 84.44 0.15
N ASP A 18 -5.87 83.92 0.76
CA ASP A 18 -5.51 84.09 2.18
C ASP A 18 -6.63 83.71 3.19
N ARG A 19 -7.60 82.91 2.74
CA ARG A 19 -8.71 82.40 3.55
C ARG A 19 -8.31 81.20 4.39
N LEU A 20 -9.01 81.00 5.50
CA LEU A 20 -8.83 79.85 6.39
C LEU A 20 -9.05 78.54 5.64
N LEU A 21 -10.08 78.48 4.79
CA LEU A 21 -10.36 77.35 3.90
C LEU A 21 -10.38 77.80 2.44
N LYS A 22 -9.74 77.00 1.56
CA LYS A 22 -9.91 77.05 0.10
C LYS A 22 -10.14 75.64 -0.44
N LEU A 23 -10.78 75.53 -1.60
CA LEU A 23 -11.11 74.25 -2.21
C LEU A 23 -10.78 74.23 -3.70
N ASP A 24 -10.09 73.17 -4.11
CA ASP A 24 -9.86 72.84 -5.52
C ASP A 24 -10.80 71.73 -5.96
N THR A 25 -11.45 71.92 -7.10
CA THR A 25 -12.39 70.96 -7.69
C THR A 25 -12.21 70.88 -9.21
N PRO A 26 -12.66 69.78 -9.86
CA PRO A 26 -12.65 69.67 -11.32
C PRO A 26 -13.53 70.71 -12.03
N LEU A 27 -14.42 71.41 -11.30
CA LEU A 27 -15.28 72.46 -11.85
C LEU A 27 -14.58 73.83 -11.92
N GLY A 28 -13.33 73.94 -11.45
CA GLY A 28 -12.53 75.16 -11.42
C GLY A 28 -12.37 75.77 -10.02
N ALA A 29 -11.30 76.53 -9.84
CA ALA A 29 -10.80 76.99 -8.53
C ALA A 29 -11.71 77.96 -7.76
N ASN A 30 -12.68 78.61 -8.40
CA ASN A 30 -13.59 79.57 -7.76
C ASN A 30 -15.07 79.22 -7.97
N THR A 31 -15.36 78.03 -8.50
CA THR A 31 -16.74 77.61 -8.79
C THR A 31 -17.47 77.16 -7.52
N LEU A 32 -16.76 76.53 -6.59
CA LEU A 32 -17.25 76.11 -5.28
C LEU A 32 -16.33 76.71 -4.20
N VAL A 33 -16.89 77.53 -3.31
CA VAL A 33 -16.15 78.20 -2.23
C VAL A 33 -16.60 77.65 -0.89
N VAL A 34 -15.67 77.19 -0.05
CA VAL A 34 -16.01 76.57 1.23
C VAL A 34 -16.49 77.61 2.24
N GLN A 35 -17.68 77.41 2.78
CA GLN A 35 -18.19 78.20 3.90
C GLN A 35 -17.91 77.53 5.24
N ARG A 36 -18.14 76.21 5.33
CA ARG A 36 -18.00 75.44 6.57
C ARG A 36 -17.44 74.07 6.27
N ALA A 37 -16.67 73.52 7.20
CA ALA A 37 -16.15 72.18 7.13
C ALA A 37 -16.31 71.48 8.49
N VAL A 38 -16.80 70.25 8.45
CA VAL A 38 -16.75 69.32 9.57
C VAL A 38 -15.98 68.09 9.13
N GLY A 39 -14.89 67.78 9.81
CA GLY A 39 -14.02 66.66 9.46
C GLY A 39 -13.82 65.69 10.61
N ARG A 40 -13.52 64.44 10.28
CA ARG A 40 -13.08 63.40 11.22
C ARG A 40 -12.00 62.53 10.60
N SER A 41 -10.98 62.18 11.37
CA SER A 41 -9.89 61.30 10.98
C SER A 41 -9.51 60.43 12.17
N LYS A 42 -9.34 59.12 11.96
CA LYS A 42 -8.96 58.16 12.99
C LYS A 42 -7.92 57.20 12.43
N ILE A 43 -6.87 56.91 13.19
CA ILE A 43 -5.89 55.90 12.78
C ILE A 43 -6.57 54.52 12.64
N GLY A 44 -6.15 53.77 11.63
CA GLY A 44 -6.77 52.50 11.25
C GLY A 44 -8.07 52.63 10.48
N ARG A 45 -8.56 53.84 10.15
CA ARG A 45 -9.81 54.09 9.40
C ARG A 45 -9.59 55.14 8.30
N ASP A 46 -10.61 55.39 7.47
CA ASP A 46 -10.63 56.50 6.53
C ASP A 46 -10.86 57.85 7.24
N TYR A 47 -10.46 58.94 6.60
CA TYR A 47 -10.90 60.28 7.00
C TYR A 47 -12.07 60.76 6.14
N SER A 48 -12.84 61.69 6.68
CA SER A 48 -13.96 62.32 5.98
C SER A 48 -14.05 63.81 6.30
N PHE A 49 -14.40 64.62 5.30
CA PHE A 49 -14.74 66.03 5.47
C PHE A 49 -16.04 66.35 4.73
N THR A 50 -17.04 66.78 5.48
CA THR A 50 -18.28 67.34 4.91
C THR A 50 -18.14 68.84 4.85
N LEU A 51 -18.42 69.41 3.68
CA LEU A 51 -18.24 70.83 3.37
C LEU A 51 -19.56 71.43 2.93
N ASP A 52 -19.97 72.53 3.54
CA ASP A 52 -20.96 73.43 2.93
C ASP A 52 -20.20 74.40 2.02
N VAL A 53 -20.54 74.42 0.74
CA VAL A 53 -19.88 75.21 -0.30
C VAL A 53 -20.87 76.12 -1.02
N LEU A 54 -20.42 77.32 -1.40
CA LEU A 54 -21.20 78.34 -2.08
C LEU A 54 -20.82 78.41 -3.56
N SER A 55 -21.81 78.60 -4.43
CA SER A 55 -21.61 78.83 -5.86
C SER A 55 -22.54 79.90 -6.41
N LEU A 56 -22.07 80.62 -7.44
CA LEU A 56 -22.93 81.45 -8.30
C LEU A 56 -23.75 80.62 -9.29
N ASN A 57 -23.33 79.38 -9.57
CA ASN A 57 -24.05 78.49 -10.48
C ASN A 57 -25.05 77.63 -9.69
N GLY A 58 -26.33 77.98 -9.76
CA GLY A 58 -27.41 77.23 -9.10
C GLY A 58 -27.82 75.93 -9.79
N SER A 59 -27.18 75.60 -10.92
CA SER A 59 -27.52 74.48 -11.81
C SER A 59 -26.40 73.43 -11.95
N ILE A 60 -25.44 73.37 -11.02
CA ILE A 60 -24.40 72.35 -11.01
C ILE A 60 -25.02 70.95 -10.96
N GLU A 61 -24.73 70.12 -11.96
CA GLU A 61 -25.11 68.71 -11.99
C GLU A 61 -24.26 67.92 -10.98
N LEU A 62 -24.87 67.43 -9.90
CA LEU A 62 -24.15 66.76 -8.79
C LEU A 62 -23.32 65.54 -9.24
N LYS A 63 -23.76 64.82 -10.28
CA LYS A 63 -23.03 63.68 -10.87
C LYS A 63 -21.64 64.05 -11.40
N LYS A 64 -21.37 65.32 -11.72
CA LYS A 64 -20.05 65.80 -12.15
C LYS A 64 -19.04 65.88 -11.00
N LEU A 65 -19.50 65.81 -9.76
CA LEU A 65 -18.66 65.84 -8.56
C LEU A 65 -18.41 64.43 -8.01
N ILE A 66 -19.38 63.51 -8.13
CA ILE A 66 -19.27 62.15 -7.59
C ILE A 66 -18.04 61.41 -8.14
N ALA A 67 -17.31 60.75 -7.24
CA ALA A 67 -16.06 60.02 -7.48
C ALA A 67 -14.94 60.85 -8.11
N GLN A 68 -15.05 62.19 -8.09
CA GLN A 68 -13.98 63.07 -8.57
C GLN A 68 -13.06 63.49 -7.42
N PRO A 69 -11.75 63.67 -7.69
CA PRO A 69 -10.81 64.17 -6.70
C PRO A 69 -11.07 65.64 -6.40
N VAL A 70 -11.02 66.01 -5.13
CA VAL A 70 -11.10 67.38 -4.62
C VAL A 70 -10.08 67.57 -3.51
N THR A 71 -9.64 68.81 -3.30
CA THR A 71 -8.64 69.11 -2.27
C THR A 71 -9.11 70.29 -1.43
N LEU A 72 -9.37 70.02 -0.15
CA LEU A 72 -9.58 71.03 0.86
C LEU A 72 -8.21 71.50 1.36
N TRP A 73 -8.00 72.80 1.43
CA TRP A 73 -6.79 73.37 2.00
C TRP A 73 -7.11 74.17 3.25
N ILE A 74 -6.34 73.93 4.30
CA ILE A 74 -6.52 74.53 5.62
C ILE A 74 -5.31 75.40 5.92
N GLN A 75 -5.53 76.70 6.13
CA GLN A 75 -4.46 77.65 6.45
C GLN A 75 -3.90 77.41 7.86
N GLN A 76 -2.59 77.29 7.96
CA GLN A 76 -1.84 77.11 9.21
C GLN A 76 -1.52 78.45 9.88
N ALA A 77 -0.98 78.42 11.10
CA ALA A 77 -0.64 79.65 11.84
C ALA A 77 0.44 80.50 11.15
N ASP A 78 1.37 79.87 10.42
CA ASP A 78 2.43 80.49 9.62
C ASP A 78 1.95 80.99 8.23
N ARG A 79 0.63 80.92 7.97
CA ARG A 79 -0.03 81.21 6.68
C ARG A 79 0.25 80.23 5.54
N SER A 80 1.00 79.15 5.78
CA SER A 80 1.06 78.03 4.84
C SER A 80 -0.29 77.30 4.74
N TYR A 81 -0.44 76.40 3.77
CA TYR A 81 -1.65 75.60 3.62
C TYR A 81 -1.33 74.12 3.75
N ARG A 82 -2.14 73.43 4.53
CA ARG A 82 -2.16 71.97 4.61
C ARG A 82 -3.23 71.43 3.67
N ALA A 83 -2.86 70.52 2.78
CA ALA A 83 -3.79 69.85 1.89
C ALA A 83 -4.53 68.70 2.59
N VAL A 84 -5.80 68.52 2.23
CA VAL A 84 -6.60 67.33 2.50
C VAL A 84 -7.26 66.94 1.18
N ASN A 85 -6.61 66.02 0.47
CA ASN A 85 -7.09 65.48 -0.79
C ASN A 85 -8.13 64.37 -0.53
N GLY A 86 -9.06 64.13 -1.45
CA GLY A 86 -10.00 63.02 -1.33
C GLY A 86 -10.97 62.96 -2.51
N TYR A 87 -11.86 61.98 -2.50
CA TYR A 87 -12.88 61.77 -3.52
C TYR A 87 -14.26 62.11 -2.97
N VAL A 88 -15.09 62.77 -3.78
CA VAL A 88 -16.45 63.13 -3.38
C VAL A 88 -17.39 61.93 -3.50
N TYR A 89 -17.88 61.41 -2.38
CA TYR A 89 -18.84 60.29 -2.37
C TYR A 89 -20.28 60.74 -2.15
N THR A 90 -20.46 61.93 -1.59
CA THR A 90 -21.79 62.52 -1.41
C THR A 90 -21.78 63.96 -1.90
N ALA A 91 -22.77 64.33 -2.72
CA ALA A 91 -23.02 65.70 -3.14
C ALA A 91 -24.53 66.02 -3.00
N ARG A 92 -24.86 67.18 -2.43
CA ARG A 92 -26.22 67.65 -2.20
C ARG A 92 -26.34 69.11 -2.64
N ARG A 93 -27.51 69.51 -3.14
CA ARG A 93 -27.89 70.92 -3.30
C ARG A 93 -28.79 71.29 -2.13
N LEU A 94 -28.36 72.19 -1.25
CA LEU A 94 -29.08 72.50 -0.01
C LEU A 94 -30.16 73.58 -0.21
N GLY A 95 -29.84 74.65 -0.95
CA GLY A 95 -30.75 75.76 -1.18
C GLY A 95 -30.06 76.97 -1.79
N ALA A 96 -30.81 78.04 -2.03
CA ALA A 96 -30.27 79.28 -2.61
C ALA A 96 -30.75 80.50 -1.83
N ASP A 97 -29.88 81.51 -1.72
CA ASP A 97 -30.12 82.79 -1.06
C ASP A 97 -29.46 83.93 -1.83
N GLY A 98 -30.24 84.94 -2.20
CA GLY A 98 -29.71 86.23 -2.67
C GLY A 98 -28.71 86.19 -3.84
N GLY A 99 -28.75 85.16 -4.69
CA GLY A 99 -27.84 84.97 -5.83
C GLY A 99 -26.70 83.96 -5.61
N LEU A 100 -26.61 83.35 -4.43
CA LEU A 100 -25.71 82.23 -4.12
C LEU A 100 -26.52 80.95 -3.90
N THR A 101 -26.01 79.82 -4.39
CA THR A 101 -26.55 78.48 -4.10
C THR A 101 -25.58 77.73 -3.20
N THR A 102 -26.09 77.19 -2.09
CA THR A 102 -25.33 76.33 -1.18
C THR A 102 -25.46 74.88 -1.61
N TYR A 103 -24.32 74.24 -1.79
CA TYR A 103 -24.18 72.81 -1.99
C TYR A 103 -23.47 72.21 -0.77
N GLN A 104 -23.60 70.91 -0.58
CA GLN A 104 -22.81 70.17 0.38
C GLN A 104 -22.09 69.04 -0.33
N ILE A 105 -20.79 68.89 -0.07
CA ILE A 105 -20.00 67.76 -0.57
C ILE A 105 -19.31 67.06 0.59
N THR A 106 -19.20 65.75 0.53
CA THR A 106 -18.38 64.97 1.47
C THR A 106 -17.25 64.33 0.71
N LEU A 107 -16.02 64.73 1.03
CA LEU A 107 -14.81 64.08 0.52
C LEU A 107 -14.28 63.06 1.52
N GLN A 108 -13.75 61.94 1.02
CA GLN A 108 -13.15 60.87 1.82
C GLN A 108 -11.90 60.32 1.13
N ALA A 109 -11.07 59.62 1.89
CA ALA A 109 -9.94 58.88 1.34
C ALA A 109 -10.38 57.82 0.31
N TRP A 110 -9.46 57.37 -0.55
CA TRP A 110 -9.74 56.32 -1.53
C TRP A 110 -10.25 55.04 -0.86
N MET A 111 -9.87 54.76 0.39
CA MET A 111 -10.28 53.55 1.13
C MET A 111 -11.80 53.38 1.25
N HIS A 112 -12.56 54.48 1.13
CA HIS A 112 -14.01 54.41 1.11
C HIS A 112 -14.57 53.56 -0.04
N VAL A 113 -13.84 53.48 -1.18
CA VAL A 113 -14.25 52.67 -2.35
C VAL A 113 -14.37 51.18 -2.04
N LEU A 114 -13.59 50.69 -1.06
CA LEU A 114 -13.56 49.28 -0.65
C LEU A 114 -14.91 48.79 -0.12
N ARG A 115 -15.82 49.71 0.26
CA ARG A 115 -17.17 49.38 0.74
C ARG A 115 -18.10 48.93 -0.39
N PHE A 116 -17.77 49.23 -1.65
CA PHE A 116 -18.64 49.00 -2.80
C PHE A 116 -18.25 47.77 -3.63
N ARG A 117 -17.14 47.08 -3.29
CA ARG A 117 -16.73 45.81 -3.90
C ARG A 117 -16.78 44.70 -2.87
N ARG A 118 -17.37 43.56 -3.27
CA ARG A 118 -17.41 42.30 -2.53
C ARG A 118 -16.96 41.17 -3.46
N ASP A 119 -16.11 40.28 -2.96
CA ASP A 119 -15.55 39.17 -3.74
C ASP A 119 -15.51 37.87 -2.95
N GLN A 120 -15.27 36.77 -3.66
CA GLN A 120 -14.95 35.47 -3.09
C GLN A 120 -13.63 34.97 -3.68
N LYS A 121 -12.59 34.91 -2.83
CA LYS A 121 -11.22 34.62 -3.26
C LYS A 121 -10.46 33.89 -2.17
N ILE A 122 -9.51 33.05 -2.59
CA ILE A 122 -8.66 32.23 -1.72
C ILE A 122 -7.21 32.63 -1.94
N TRP A 123 -6.46 32.73 -0.85
CA TRP A 123 -5.00 32.81 -0.84
C TRP A 123 -4.43 31.64 -0.04
N ILE A 124 -3.38 31.01 -0.59
CA ILE A 124 -2.70 29.87 0.00
C ILE A 124 -1.23 30.22 0.15
N ASP A 125 -0.69 30.00 1.36
CA ASP A 125 0.71 30.27 1.72
C ASP A 125 1.18 31.70 1.38
N ARG A 126 0.34 32.71 1.68
CA ARG A 126 0.61 34.14 1.44
C ARG A 126 0.70 34.95 2.73
N SER A 127 1.52 35.99 2.72
CA SER A 127 1.60 36.95 3.82
C SER A 127 0.44 37.94 3.78
N ILE A 128 0.23 38.70 4.85
CA ILE A 128 -0.86 39.68 4.93
C ILE A 128 -0.59 40.88 4.03
N GLU A 129 0.67 41.27 3.88
CA GLU A 129 1.12 42.30 2.95
C GLU A 129 0.76 41.91 1.52
N ASP A 130 1.04 40.67 1.10
CA ASP A 130 0.66 40.15 -0.21
C ASP A 130 -0.86 40.19 -0.42
N ILE A 131 -1.62 39.67 0.55
CA ILE A 131 -3.09 39.55 0.47
C ILE A 131 -3.75 40.93 0.41
N VAL A 132 -3.37 41.84 1.31
CA VAL A 132 -3.92 43.21 1.36
C VAL A 132 -3.49 43.97 0.11
N SER A 133 -2.24 43.84 -0.34
CA SER A 133 -1.78 44.50 -1.57
C SER A 133 -2.57 44.04 -2.79
N ASP A 134 -2.82 42.74 -2.91
CA ASP A 134 -3.62 42.17 -4.00
C ASP A 134 -5.03 42.78 -4.02
N VAL A 135 -5.70 42.86 -2.87
CA VAL A 135 -7.04 43.46 -2.77
C VAL A 135 -7.02 44.96 -3.05
N LEU A 136 -6.08 45.72 -2.47
CA LEU A 136 -6.00 47.17 -2.68
C LEU A 136 -5.67 47.51 -4.13
N ASN A 137 -4.81 46.73 -4.79
CA ASN A 137 -4.45 46.95 -6.19
C ASN A 137 -5.59 46.62 -7.18
N GLU A 138 -6.70 46.02 -6.75
CA GLU A 138 -7.91 45.94 -7.59
C GLU A 138 -8.53 47.33 -7.83
N HIS A 139 -8.28 48.31 -6.94
CA HIS A 139 -8.88 49.65 -6.97
C HIS A 139 -7.92 50.69 -7.58
N PRO A 140 -8.27 51.32 -8.72
CA PRO A 140 -7.41 52.31 -9.38
C PRO A 140 -6.96 53.47 -8.49
N GLU A 141 -7.83 53.94 -7.59
CA GLU A 141 -7.59 55.04 -6.68
C GLU A 141 -6.55 54.71 -5.59
N ALA A 142 -6.36 53.41 -5.29
CA ALA A 142 -5.43 52.92 -4.29
C ALA A 142 -4.06 52.54 -4.86
N ARG A 143 -3.97 52.18 -6.16
CA ARG A 143 -2.74 51.71 -6.80
C ARG A 143 -1.61 52.73 -6.65
N GLY A 144 -0.52 52.31 -6.00
CA GLY A 144 0.64 53.17 -5.73
C GLY A 144 0.43 54.20 -4.59
N HIS A 145 -0.71 54.17 -3.91
CA HIS A 145 -1.09 55.11 -2.84
C HIS A 145 -1.27 54.41 -1.47
N PHE A 146 -0.57 53.29 -1.27
CA PHE A 146 -0.38 52.67 0.03
C PHE A 146 1.03 52.07 0.16
N ARG A 147 1.52 51.94 1.40
CA ARG A 147 2.79 51.27 1.70
C ARG A 147 2.79 50.65 3.09
N PHE A 148 3.63 49.65 3.29
CA PHE A 148 3.85 48.99 4.58
C PHE A 148 5.14 49.48 5.23
N GLU A 149 5.07 49.82 6.51
CA GLU A 149 6.21 50.22 7.36
C GLU A 149 6.13 49.44 8.68
N LEU A 150 6.43 48.15 8.58
CA LEU A 150 6.29 47.17 9.66
C LEU A 150 7.61 46.98 10.39
N SER A 151 7.55 46.70 11.70
CA SER A 151 8.73 46.38 12.49
C SER A 151 9.39 45.06 12.07
N GLN A 152 8.59 44.10 11.61
CA GLN A 152 9.01 42.81 11.06
C GLN A 152 8.04 42.36 9.95
N PRO A 153 8.51 41.60 8.95
CA PRO A 153 7.63 40.99 7.96
C PRO A 153 6.65 39.98 8.60
N SER A 154 5.42 39.91 8.07
CA SER A 154 4.40 38.96 8.54
C SER A 154 4.71 37.54 8.08
N SER A 155 4.36 36.55 8.90
CA SER A 155 4.44 35.14 8.50
C SER A 155 3.35 34.77 7.49
N ASN A 156 3.66 33.81 6.63
CA ASN A 156 2.67 33.30 5.67
C ASN A 156 1.52 32.60 6.37
N ARG A 157 0.31 32.86 5.89
CA ARG A 157 -0.92 32.16 6.28
C ARG A 157 -1.15 31.01 5.31
N SER A 158 -1.39 29.82 5.85
CA SER A 158 -1.58 28.61 5.05
C SER A 158 -2.85 28.64 4.19
N TYR A 159 -3.90 29.29 4.69
CA TYR A 159 -5.16 29.47 3.98
C TYR A 159 -5.86 30.72 4.49
N THR A 160 -6.31 31.58 3.58
CA THR A 160 -7.13 32.75 3.89
C THR A 160 -8.19 32.91 2.82
N ARG A 161 -9.45 33.08 3.25
CA ARG A 161 -10.60 33.26 2.37
C ARG A 161 -11.25 34.63 2.58
N GLN A 162 -11.65 35.25 1.48
CA GLN A 162 -12.58 36.38 1.45
C GLN A 162 -13.97 35.89 1.03
N SER A 163 -15.02 36.37 1.70
CA SER A 163 -16.44 36.18 1.32
C SER A 163 -17.30 37.42 1.63
N GLU A 164 -16.67 38.58 1.66
CA GLU A 164 -17.16 39.84 2.25
C GLU A 164 -16.66 41.05 1.44
N THR A 165 -17.05 42.28 1.82
CA THR A 165 -16.55 43.48 1.14
C THR A 165 -15.04 43.63 1.33
N ASP A 166 -14.37 44.28 0.38
CA ASP A 166 -12.93 44.55 0.47
C ASP A 166 -12.62 45.37 1.74
N TRP A 167 -13.53 46.27 2.13
CA TRP A 167 -13.45 47.04 3.38
C TRP A 167 -13.36 46.12 4.60
N ASN A 168 -14.33 45.21 4.77
CA ASN A 168 -14.37 44.34 5.95
C ASN A 168 -13.18 43.38 5.96
N PHE A 169 -12.84 42.84 4.78
CA PHE A 169 -11.73 41.91 4.62
C PHE A 169 -10.37 42.54 4.97
N VAL A 170 -10.05 43.71 4.39
CA VAL A 170 -8.80 44.40 4.67
C VAL A 170 -8.72 44.76 6.16
N HIS A 171 -9.76 45.37 6.73
CA HIS A 171 -9.70 45.78 8.13
C HIS A 171 -9.60 44.61 9.11
N ARG A 172 -10.37 43.53 8.95
CA ARG A 172 -10.26 42.39 9.87
C ARG A 172 -8.88 41.74 9.84
N LEU A 173 -8.23 41.76 8.68
CA LEU A 173 -6.87 41.23 8.53
C LEU A 173 -5.85 42.13 9.22
N LEU A 174 -5.93 43.45 8.99
CA LEU A 174 -5.07 44.41 9.68
C LEU A 174 -5.25 44.32 11.21
N GLU A 175 -6.50 44.31 11.69
CA GLU A 175 -6.84 44.20 13.11
C GLU A 175 -6.29 42.91 13.74
N THR A 176 -6.50 41.76 13.08
CA THR A 176 -6.01 40.46 13.57
C THR A 176 -4.48 40.40 13.67
N GLU A 177 -3.78 41.08 12.78
CA GLU A 177 -2.31 41.18 12.78
C GLU A 177 -1.78 42.32 13.65
N GLY A 178 -2.65 43.12 14.28
CA GLY A 178 -2.25 44.29 15.05
C GLY A 178 -1.72 45.45 14.21
N LEU A 179 -2.01 45.44 12.91
CA LEU A 179 -1.66 46.49 11.96
C LEU A 179 -2.74 47.58 11.93
N PHE A 180 -2.31 48.81 11.66
CA PHE A 180 -3.19 49.97 11.53
C PHE A 180 -2.59 50.99 10.57
N GLY A 181 -3.45 51.79 9.95
CA GLY A 181 -3.04 52.78 8.96
C GLY A 181 -3.06 54.21 9.48
N TYR A 182 -2.23 55.08 8.94
CA TYR A 182 -2.41 56.54 9.01
C TYR A 182 -2.26 57.17 7.63
N TRP A 183 -2.71 58.42 7.48
CA TRP A 183 -2.78 59.09 6.18
C TRP A 183 -1.71 60.16 6.04
N GLU A 184 -0.93 60.08 4.96
CA GLU A 184 -0.01 61.12 4.52
C GLU A 184 -0.63 61.88 3.34
N GLN A 185 -0.76 63.20 3.47
CA GLN A 185 -1.24 64.09 2.41
C GLN A 185 -0.05 64.60 1.61
N ALA A 186 -0.12 64.57 0.27
CA ALA A 186 0.91 65.18 -0.55
C ALA A 186 0.82 66.71 -0.49
N ASP A 187 1.96 67.39 -0.40
CA ASP A 187 2.02 68.87 -0.27
C ASP A 187 1.44 69.60 -1.50
N ASP A 188 1.45 68.97 -2.67
CA ASP A 188 0.83 69.50 -3.89
C ASP A 188 -0.71 69.33 -3.92
N GLY A 189 -1.25 68.63 -2.93
CA GLY A 189 -2.68 68.38 -2.77
C GLY A 189 -3.28 67.45 -3.82
N LYS A 190 -2.49 66.68 -4.58
CA LYS A 190 -3.00 65.82 -5.67
C LYS A 190 -3.26 64.38 -5.26
N SER A 191 -2.68 63.92 -4.16
CA SER A 191 -2.82 62.54 -3.70
C SER A 191 -2.70 62.42 -2.19
N HIS A 192 -3.07 61.26 -1.68
CA HIS A 192 -2.91 60.86 -0.28
C HIS A 192 -2.49 59.39 -0.22
N THR A 193 -1.64 59.04 0.74
CA THR A 193 -1.07 57.69 0.88
C THR A 193 -1.48 57.09 2.22
N LEU A 194 -1.96 55.84 2.20
CA LEU A 194 -2.17 55.05 3.41
C LEU A 194 -0.85 54.38 3.82
N VAL A 195 -0.34 54.71 5.01
CA VAL A 195 0.83 54.05 5.58
C VAL A 195 0.37 53.04 6.61
N ILE A 196 0.58 51.76 6.33
CA ILE A 196 0.20 50.64 7.19
C ILE A 196 1.39 50.26 8.07
N THR A 197 1.22 50.28 9.39
CA THR A 197 2.28 50.06 10.37
C THR A 197 1.79 49.23 11.56
N ASP A 198 2.71 48.70 12.35
CA ASP A 198 2.48 48.02 13.64
C ASP A 198 3.00 48.84 14.84
N ARG A 199 3.50 50.06 14.60
CA ARG A 199 4.21 50.85 15.62
C ARG A 199 4.00 52.35 15.44
N MET A 200 3.81 53.06 16.55
CA MET A 200 3.51 54.49 16.53
C MET A 200 4.74 55.40 16.36
N ASP A 201 5.95 54.89 16.54
CA ASP A 201 7.19 55.63 16.31
C ASP A 201 7.41 55.98 14.83
N THR A 202 6.70 55.32 13.91
CA THR A 202 6.65 55.67 12.47
C THR A 202 5.82 56.92 12.19
N PHE A 203 4.96 57.34 13.13
CA PHE A 203 4.13 58.52 12.93
C PHE A 203 5.01 59.77 12.78
N PRO A 204 4.79 60.58 11.73
CA PRO A 204 5.49 61.84 11.58
C PRO A 204 5.26 62.76 12.78
N LYS A 205 6.31 63.47 13.17
CA LYS A 205 6.20 64.53 14.17
C LYS A 205 5.35 65.68 13.61
N LEU A 206 4.57 66.30 14.48
CA LEU A 206 3.82 67.51 14.14
C LEU A 206 4.80 68.67 13.90
N SER A 207 4.41 69.64 13.08
CA SER A 207 5.12 70.91 12.92
C SER A 207 4.17 72.07 13.27
N PRO A 208 4.42 72.84 14.34
CA PRO A 208 5.48 72.63 15.35
C PRO A 208 5.28 71.34 16.16
N GLU A 209 6.39 70.76 16.65
CA GLU A 209 6.37 69.50 17.43
C GLU A 209 5.77 69.71 18.83
N VAL A 210 6.00 70.87 19.41
CA VAL A 210 5.53 71.24 20.75
C VAL A 210 4.22 72.01 20.63
N ILE A 211 3.19 71.54 21.34
CA ILE A 211 1.89 72.21 21.45
C ILE A 211 1.73 72.69 22.89
N SER A 212 1.52 73.99 23.05
CA SER A 212 1.24 74.59 24.37
C SER A 212 -0.21 74.36 24.82
N PHE A 213 -0.40 74.31 26.13
CA PHE A 213 -1.70 74.36 26.79
C PHE A 213 -1.93 75.74 27.41
N SER A 214 -3.03 76.41 27.04
CA SER A 214 -3.42 77.70 27.58
C SER A 214 -4.64 77.56 28.49
N ARG A 215 -4.60 78.14 29.69
CA ARG A 215 -5.76 78.14 30.60
C ARG A 215 -6.87 79.04 30.03
N ALA A 216 -8.12 78.61 30.16
CA ALA A 216 -9.26 79.41 29.74
C ALA A 216 -9.27 80.78 30.45
N GLY A 217 -9.35 81.86 29.69
CA GLY A 217 -9.48 83.24 30.21
C GLY A 217 -8.16 84.01 30.41
N THR A 218 -6.99 83.42 30.13
CA THR A 218 -5.73 84.18 29.94
C THR A 218 -5.58 84.48 28.45
N GLY A 219 -5.44 85.76 28.07
CA GLY A 219 -5.41 86.24 26.68
C GLY A 219 -4.70 85.28 25.72
N GLY A 220 -5.47 84.77 24.75
CA GLY A 220 -5.27 83.47 24.12
C GLY A 220 -3.98 83.29 23.32
N ALA A 221 -3.27 82.21 23.61
CA ALA A 221 -2.34 81.62 22.67
C ALA A 221 -3.14 81.09 21.47
N VAL A 222 -2.91 81.69 20.30
CA VAL A 222 -3.41 81.18 19.02
C VAL A 222 -2.71 79.84 18.76
N ASP A 223 -3.44 78.83 18.31
CA ASP A 223 -2.88 77.50 17.97
C ASP A 223 -2.47 76.61 19.18
N ALA A 224 -3.21 76.70 20.29
CA ALA A 224 -2.98 75.93 21.52
C ALA A 224 -4.18 75.07 21.94
N PHE A 225 -3.96 74.08 22.81
CA PHE A 225 -5.05 73.40 23.53
C PHE A 225 -5.53 74.26 24.70
N THR A 226 -6.85 74.33 24.88
CA THR A 226 -7.49 75.06 26.00
C THR A 226 -8.17 74.13 27.00
N GLN A 227 -8.39 72.87 26.61
CA GLN A 227 -8.89 71.82 27.48
C GLN A 227 -8.09 70.55 27.25
N TRP A 228 -7.82 69.83 28.34
CA TRP A 228 -7.12 68.55 28.32
C TRP A 228 -7.67 67.67 29.45
N ALA A 229 -8.20 66.50 29.10
CA ALA A 229 -8.80 65.57 30.05
C ALA A 229 -8.22 64.16 29.87
N GLY A 230 -7.89 63.48 30.97
CA GLY A 230 -7.49 62.08 30.96
C GLY A 230 -8.67 61.18 31.35
N THR A 231 -8.91 60.14 30.57
CA THR A 231 -9.91 59.10 30.84
C THR A 231 -9.20 57.79 31.13
N ARG A 232 -9.68 57.06 32.15
CA ARG A 232 -9.33 55.65 32.37
C ARG A 232 -10.59 54.79 32.32
N THR A 233 -10.49 53.66 31.63
CA THR A 233 -11.59 52.71 31.44
C THR A 233 -11.12 51.33 31.86
N LEU A 234 -11.91 50.64 32.70
CA LEU A 234 -11.60 49.28 33.14
C LEU A 234 -11.51 48.33 31.94
N GLN A 235 -10.48 47.48 31.93
CA GLN A 235 -10.25 46.41 30.94
C GLN A 235 -10.00 45.09 31.67
N SER A 236 -9.91 43.99 30.91
CA SER A 236 -9.64 42.65 31.44
C SER A 236 -8.23 42.55 32.05
N VAL A 237 -8.08 41.74 33.10
CA VAL A 237 -6.77 41.55 33.78
C VAL A 237 -5.91 40.46 33.14
N SER A 238 -6.54 39.57 32.38
CA SER A 238 -5.86 38.52 31.63
C SER A 238 -6.71 38.07 30.44
N LEU A 239 -6.03 37.61 29.39
CA LEU A 239 -6.63 36.94 28.25
C LEU A 239 -6.03 35.53 28.14
N THR A 240 -6.90 34.54 28.23
CA THR A 240 -6.56 33.12 28.01
C THR A 240 -7.22 32.63 26.73
N THR A 241 -6.42 32.10 25.80
CA THR A 241 -6.90 31.57 24.52
C THR A 241 -6.64 30.08 24.41
N ARG A 242 -7.57 29.36 23.76
CA ARG A 242 -7.42 27.93 23.41
C ARG A 242 -7.66 27.69 21.93
N THR A 243 -6.98 26.67 21.40
CA THR A 243 -7.19 26.15 20.05
C THR A 243 -6.93 24.64 20.02
N PHE A 244 -7.66 23.92 19.17
CA PHE A 244 -7.41 22.49 18.94
C PHE A 244 -6.61 22.28 17.66
N ASP A 245 -5.41 21.71 17.77
CA ASP A 245 -4.57 21.36 16.64
C ASP A 245 -4.70 19.86 16.33
N TYR A 246 -5.33 19.51 15.21
CA TYR A 246 -5.54 18.11 14.85
C TYR A 246 -4.27 17.41 14.34
N LYS A 247 -3.24 18.16 13.93
CA LYS A 247 -1.95 17.60 13.51
C LYS A 247 -1.06 17.29 14.70
N ASN A 248 -1.24 18.01 15.79
CA ASN A 248 -0.58 17.77 17.06
C ASN A 248 -1.62 17.83 18.19
N PRO A 249 -2.49 16.81 18.31
CA PRO A 249 -3.52 16.81 19.34
C PRO A 249 -2.85 16.78 20.71
N ALA A 250 -2.88 17.93 21.39
CA ALA A 250 -2.43 18.05 22.76
C ALA A 250 -3.24 17.09 23.66
N THR A 251 -2.72 16.81 24.87
CA THR A 251 -3.42 15.92 25.81
C THR A 251 -4.88 16.38 26.00
N PRO A 252 -5.85 15.46 26.10
CA PRO A 252 -7.29 15.80 26.14
C PRO A 252 -7.67 16.82 27.24
N MET A 253 -6.82 16.96 28.26
CA MET A 253 -7.04 17.82 29.42
C MET A 253 -6.53 19.27 29.23
N ASN A 254 -5.70 19.56 28.22
CA ASN A 254 -5.14 20.89 28.03
C ASN A 254 -4.79 21.17 26.56
N PRO A 255 -5.77 21.54 25.71
CA PRO A 255 -5.49 21.92 24.34
C PRO A 255 -4.54 23.12 24.28
N LYS A 256 -3.78 23.20 23.19
CA LYS A 256 -2.84 24.29 22.90
C LYS A 256 -3.47 25.66 23.19
N GLY A 257 -2.73 26.54 23.86
CA GLY A 257 -3.27 27.81 24.34
C GLY A 257 -2.22 28.75 24.87
N THR A 258 -2.61 30.00 25.09
CA THR A 258 -1.78 31.07 25.67
C THR A 258 -2.56 31.72 26.81
N MET A 259 -1.87 32.16 27.86
CA MET A 259 -2.42 33.06 28.88
C MET A 259 -1.49 34.27 28.99
N LEU A 260 -2.04 35.47 28.84
CA LEU A 260 -1.28 36.71 28.96
C LEU A 260 -1.98 37.65 29.95
N PRO A 261 -1.32 38.06 31.04
CA PRO A 261 -1.85 39.09 31.93
C PRO A 261 -1.69 40.50 31.33
N THR A 262 -2.52 41.43 31.76
CA THR A 262 -2.33 42.86 31.46
C THR A 262 -1.11 43.44 32.19
N VAL A 263 -0.57 44.55 31.71
CA VAL A 263 0.53 45.28 32.36
C VAL A 263 0.18 45.75 33.78
N GLY A 264 1.12 45.61 34.72
CA GLY A 264 0.91 45.84 36.16
C GLY A 264 0.71 47.29 36.62
N ASN A 265 0.50 48.25 35.71
CA ASN A 265 0.35 49.68 36.01
C ASN A 265 -1.07 50.22 35.73
N GLN A 266 -2.06 49.34 35.63
CA GLN A 266 -3.47 49.68 35.37
C GLN A 266 -4.30 49.96 36.64
N GLY A 267 -3.67 49.99 37.81
CA GLY A 267 -4.33 50.17 39.11
C GLY A 267 -4.46 48.85 39.88
N ASP A 268 -5.16 48.89 41.02
CA ASP A 268 -5.45 47.70 41.83
C ASP A 268 -6.65 46.96 41.24
N LEU A 269 -6.38 46.13 40.22
CA LEU A 269 -7.43 45.43 39.45
C LEU A 269 -7.80 44.09 40.09
N PRO A 270 -9.10 43.76 40.23
CA PRO A 270 -9.53 42.47 40.75
C PRO A 270 -9.13 41.30 39.84
N GLY A 271 -8.51 40.26 40.41
CA GLY A 271 -7.97 39.12 39.65
C GLY A 271 -9.00 38.27 38.90
N GLN A 272 -10.31 38.40 39.19
CA GLN A 272 -11.38 37.62 38.56
C GLN A 272 -11.79 38.10 37.16
N LEU A 273 -11.22 39.20 36.66
CA LEU A 273 -11.62 39.82 35.38
C LEU A 273 -10.91 39.19 34.17
N GLU A 274 -10.77 37.86 34.17
CA GLU A 274 -10.22 37.08 33.06
C GLU A 274 -11.21 37.01 31.89
N VAL A 275 -10.71 37.14 30.67
CA VAL A 275 -11.41 36.70 29.46
C VAL A 275 -10.81 35.39 29.00
N TYR A 276 -11.64 34.36 28.92
CA TYR A 276 -11.26 33.04 28.42
C TYR A 276 -11.98 32.75 27.10
N GLU A 277 -11.22 32.42 26.05
CA GLU A 277 -11.76 32.25 24.71
C GLU A 277 -11.22 31.03 23.98
N TYR A 278 -12.12 30.26 23.36
CA TYR A 278 -11.76 29.29 22.34
C TYR A 278 -11.72 29.97 20.97
N THR A 279 -10.53 30.10 20.41
CA THR A 279 -10.26 30.85 19.16
C THR A 279 -10.55 30.05 17.89
N GLY A 280 -11.21 28.89 18.01
CA GLY A 280 -11.43 27.96 16.91
C GLY A 280 -10.32 26.92 16.76
N PRO A 281 -10.49 25.96 15.84
CA PRO A 281 -9.51 24.90 15.60
C PRO A 281 -8.32 25.44 14.79
N TYR A 282 -7.13 24.94 15.11
CA TYR A 282 -5.90 25.16 14.34
C TYR A 282 -5.62 26.65 14.08
N THR A 283 -5.80 27.51 15.09
CA THR A 283 -5.67 28.99 14.96
C THR A 283 -4.25 29.40 14.59
N TYR A 284 -3.25 28.69 15.11
CA TYR A 284 -1.82 28.92 14.83
C TYR A 284 -1.03 27.60 14.88
N PHE A 285 -0.02 27.49 14.01
CA PHE A 285 0.83 26.30 13.93
C PHE A 285 1.93 26.26 15.00
N GLU A 286 2.57 27.38 15.31
CA GLU A 286 3.62 27.47 16.33
C GLU A 286 3.13 28.25 17.56
N GLN A 287 3.60 27.87 18.76
CA GLN A 287 3.17 28.51 20.00
C GLN A 287 3.51 30.00 20.04
N GLN A 288 4.69 30.38 19.55
CA GLN A 288 5.12 31.79 19.48
C GLN A 288 4.11 32.69 18.74
N ARG A 289 3.47 32.14 17.70
CA ARG A 289 2.44 32.86 16.96
C ARG A 289 1.16 33.04 17.78
N GLY A 290 0.75 32.03 18.55
CA GLY A 290 -0.37 32.15 19.49
C GLY A 290 -0.12 33.21 20.56
N ASP A 291 1.12 33.28 21.06
CA ASP A 291 1.54 34.28 22.04
C ASP A 291 1.52 35.69 21.45
N GLN A 292 1.95 35.86 20.20
CA GLN A 292 1.87 37.12 19.47
C GLN A 292 0.41 37.59 19.27
N LEU A 293 -0.48 36.71 18.79
CA LEU A 293 -1.89 37.03 18.57
C LEU A 293 -2.61 37.41 19.87
N THR A 294 -2.30 36.70 20.96
CA THR A 294 -2.84 37.00 22.30
C THR A 294 -2.32 38.35 22.79
N ARG A 295 -1.04 38.66 22.57
CA ARG A 295 -0.44 39.96 22.90
C ARG A 295 -1.10 41.11 22.16
N ILE A 296 -1.33 40.97 20.85
CA ILE A 296 -2.03 42.00 20.06
C ILE A 296 -3.39 42.33 20.66
N ARG A 297 -4.16 41.32 21.08
CA ARG A 297 -5.48 41.53 21.69
C ARG A 297 -5.39 42.19 23.07
N MET A 298 -4.39 41.83 23.87
CA MET A 298 -4.16 42.49 25.16
C MET A 298 -3.72 43.96 24.98
N GLU A 299 -2.78 44.23 24.06
CA GLU A 299 -2.31 45.58 23.74
C GLU A 299 -3.44 46.49 23.21
N GLU A 300 -4.41 45.95 22.46
CA GLU A 300 -5.62 46.68 22.06
C GLU A 300 -6.43 47.18 23.27
N GLN A 301 -6.69 46.28 24.22
CA GLN A 301 -7.42 46.60 25.44
C GLN A 301 -6.63 47.62 26.28
N GLU A 302 -5.33 47.39 26.48
CA GLU A 302 -4.44 48.29 27.20
C GLU A 302 -4.37 49.69 26.59
N SER A 303 -4.37 49.78 25.26
CA SER A 303 -4.43 51.06 24.55
C SER A 303 -5.70 51.85 24.96
N ARG A 304 -6.86 51.18 25.00
CA ARG A 304 -8.13 51.81 25.38
C ARG A 304 -8.29 52.05 26.88
N ALA A 305 -7.46 51.41 27.72
CA ALA A 305 -7.51 51.58 29.16
C ALA A 305 -7.22 53.02 29.60
N LYS A 306 -6.42 53.78 28.81
CA LYS A 306 -6.11 55.18 29.09
C LYS A 306 -6.04 56.03 27.82
N ARG A 307 -6.92 57.03 27.73
CA ARG A 307 -6.99 58.03 26.65
C ARG A 307 -6.94 59.44 27.19
N PHE A 308 -6.51 60.37 26.35
CA PHE A 308 -6.52 61.81 26.64
C PHE A 308 -7.36 62.52 25.59
N HIS A 309 -8.11 63.54 26.00
CA HIS A 309 -8.96 64.33 25.13
C HIS A 309 -8.52 65.79 25.19
N GLY A 310 -7.99 66.31 24.09
CA GLY A 310 -7.56 67.68 23.93
C GLY A 310 -8.55 68.47 23.09
N VAL A 311 -8.84 69.72 23.48
CA VAL A 311 -9.66 70.63 22.67
C VAL A 311 -9.00 71.98 22.57
N GLY A 312 -8.97 72.58 21.38
CA GLY A 312 -8.41 73.91 21.17
C GLY A 312 -8.42 74.35 19.71
N GLY A 313 -7.52 75.29 19.40
CA GLY A 313 -7.39 75.91 18.08
C GLY A 313 -6.24 75.34 17.23
N VAL A 314 -5.68 74.17 17.58
CA VAL A 314 -4.48 73.60 16.96
C VAL A 314 -4.73 73.18 15.50
N ARG A 315 -4.25 73.95 14.52
CA ARG A 315 -4.55 73.79 13.09
C ARG A 315 -3.76 72.69 12.40
N ALA A 316 -2.54 72.45 12.88
CA ALA A 316 -1.64 71.48 12.29
C ALA A 316 -2.04 70.02 12.61
N ILE A 317 -2.79 69.78 13.68
CA ILE A 317 -3.00 68.43 14.21
C ILE A 317 -3.86 67.55 13.30
N ASP A 318 -3.45 66.29 13.18
CA ASP A 318 -4.13 65.22 12.44
C ASP A 318 -3.94 63.88 13.16
N ALA A 319 -4.81 62.92 12.87
CA ALA A 319 -4.63 61.54 13.31
C ALA A 319 -3.35 60.96 12.68
N GLY A 320 -2.59 60.20 13.46
CA GLY A 320 -1.29 59.67 13.02
C GLY A 320 -0.13 60.67 13.12
N ARG A 321 -0.27 61.74 13.90
CA ARG A 321 0.82 62.67 14.23
C ARG A 321 1.27 62.49 15.68
N ARG A 322 2.56 62.71 15.93
CA ARG A 322 3.12 62.79 17.29
C ARG A 322 3.43 64.23 17.67
N PHE A 323 3.16 64.59 18.91
CA PHE A 323 3.43 65.91 19.46
C PHE A 323 3.83 65.84 20.93
N THR A 324 4.55 66.85 21.40
CA THR A 324 4.88 67.02 22.82
C THR A 324 3.95 68.07 23.42
N LEU A 325 3.25 67.74 24.52
CA LEU A 325 2.41 68.70 25.24
C LEU A 325 3.26 69.51 26.23
N ALA A 326 3.19 70.84 26.15
CA ALA A 326 3.86 71.76 27.05
C ALA A 326 2.86 72.66 27.81
N ASP A 327 3.31 73.25 28.91
CA ASP A 327 2.59 74.23 29.73
C ASP A 327 1.31 73.68 30.40
N HIS A 328 1.22 72.35 30.54
CA HIS A 328 0.08 71.70 31.18
C HIS A 328 0.39 71.35 32.66
N PRO A 329 -0.38 71.87 33.64
CA PRO A 329 -0.05 71.76 35.07
C PRO A 329 0.19 70.34 35.61
N ALA A 330 -0.46 69.33 35.03
CA ALA A 330 -0.30 67.93 35.44
C ALA A 330 0.76 67.15 34.66
N HIS A 331 1.24 67.68 33.52
CA HIS A 331 2.17 66.97 32.64
C HIS A 331 3.55 67.62 32.58
N ASP A 332 3.73 68.87 33.02
CA ASP A 332 5.04 69.52 33.00
C ASP A 332 6.09 68.82 33.88
N GLY A 333 5.64 68.16 34.96
CA GLY A 333 6.48 67.34 35.84
C GLY A 333 6.67 65.88 35.39
N ASP A 334 6.00 65.44 34.31
CA ASP A 334 6.18 64.10 33.75
C ASP A 334 7.56 63.98 33.05
N SER A 335 8.08 62.76 32.91
CA SER A 335 9.27 62.50 32.08
C SER A 335 9.02 62.89 30.62
N PRO A 336 10.07 63.18 29.82
CA PRO A 336 9.91 63.54 28.41
C PRO A 336 9.05 62.55 27.61
N SER A 337 9.28 61.25 27.76
CA SER A 337 8.51 60.18 27.10
C SER A 337 7.04 60.11 27.50
N HIS A 338 6.69 60.66 28.67
CA HIS A 338 5.31 60.77 29.09
C HIS A 338 4.63 62.01 28.50
N ARG A 339 5.37 63.08 28.20
CA ARG A 339 4.80 64.28 27.56
C ARG A 339 4.62 64.15 26.05
N ASP A 340 5.10 63.06 25.47
CA ASP A 340 4.93 62.74 24.05
C ASP A 340 3.64 61.94 23.82
N PHE A 341 2.79 62.47 22.94
CA PHE A 341 1.49 61.91 22.61
C PHE A 341 1.38 61.61 21.11
N ALA A 342 0.57 60.62 20.78
CA ALA A 342 0.11 60.33 19.43
C ALA A 342 -1.38 60.65 19.32
N ALA A 343 -1.77 61.38 18.27
CA ALA A 343 -3.17 61.65 17.95
C ALA A 343 -3.81 60.42 17.31
N ILE A 344 -4.84 59.89 17.97
CA ILE A 344 -5.56 58.66 17.59
C ILE A 344 -6.78 59.00 16.74
N GLU A 345 -7.59 59.95 17.20
CA GLU A 345 -8.75 60.47 16.48
C GLU A 345 -8.75 61.99 16.56
N VAL A 346 -9.11 62.65 15.46
CA VAL A 346 -9.21 64.10 15.38
C VAL A 346 -10.53 64.47 14.71
N ALA A 347 -11.26 65.40 15.32
CA ALA A 347 -12.48 65.98 14.78
C ALA A 347 -12.33 67.50 14.65
N TRP A 348 -12.73 68.05 13.51
CA TRP A 348 -12.63 69.48 13.21
C TRP A 348 -14.00 70.10 12.96
N TRP A 349 -14.22 71.30 13.49
CA TRP A 349 -15.36 72.16 13.19
C TRP A 349 -14.84 73.53 12.79
N ILE A 350 -14.94 73.83 11.50
CA ILE A 350 -14.30 74.98 10.88
C ILE A 350 -15.36 75.83 10.18
N GLU A 351 -15.41 77.12 10.51
CA GLU A 351 -16.17 78.11 9.77
C GLU A 351 -15.19 79.05 9.08
N ASN A 352 -15.29 79.16 7.76
CA ASN A 352 -14.34 79.95 6.99
C ASN A 352 -14.47 81.44 7.33
N ASN A 353 -13.36 82.17 7.24
CA ASN A 353 -13.31 83.63 7.45
C ASN A 353 -13.77 84.37 6.20
N LEU A 354 -14.96 84.05 5.68
CA LEU A 354 -15.57 84.77 4.55
C LEU A 354 -16.32 86.03 5.05
N PRO A 355 -16.42 87.10 4.25
CA PRO A 355 -17.10 88.35 4.63
C PRO A 355 -18.64 88.22 4.57
N VAL A 356 -19.22 87.25 5.28
CA VAL A 356 -20.65 86.88 5.22
C VAL A 356 -21.27 86.92 6.61
N SER A 357 -22.50 87.41 6.72
CA SER A 357 -23.31 87.37 7.95
C SER A 357 -24.61 86.57 7.82
N SER A 358 -24.81 85.79 6.73
CA SER A 358 -26.09 85.09 6.50
C SER A 358 -26.24 83.80 7.32
N SER A 359 -27.37 83.74 8.00
CA SER A 359 -27.78 82.79 9.03
C SER A 359 -28.80 81.76 8.54
N LEU A 360 -28.90 81.56 7.22
CA LEU A 360 -29.87 80.61 6.67
C LEU A 360 -29.42 79.17 6.95
N ASN A 361 -30.25 78.49 7.74
CA ASN A 361 -30.08 77.11 8.11
C ASN A 361 -30.85 76.23 7.13
N PHE A 362 -30.15 75.59 6.20
CA PHE A 362 -30.73 74.56 5.34
C PHE A 362 -30.76 73.19 6.05
N PRO A 363 -31.72 72.31 5.74
CA PRO A 363 -31.64 70.90 6.11
C PRO A 363 -30.30 70.31 5.66
N HIS A 364 -29.69 69.46 6.50
CA HIS A 364 -28.34 68.89 6.32
C HIS A 364 -27.15 69.86 6.42
N GLY A 365 -27.35 71.19 6.48
CA GLY A 365 -26.25 72.15 6.62
C GLY A 365 -25.50 72.06 7.96
N LEU A 366 -24.23 72.41 7.96
CA LEU A 366 -23.29 72.24 9.08
C LEU A 366 -23.39 73.34 10.16
N GLN A 367 -24.14 74.42 9.90
CA GLN A 367 -24.22 75.56 10.81
C GLN A 367 -24.70 75.19 12.22
N ARG A 368 -25.69 74.30 12.33
CA ARG A 368 -26.22 73.87 13.64
C ARG A 368 -25.18 73.10 14.45
N GLU A 369 -24.43 72.23 13.80
CA GLU A 369 -23.39 71.44 14.45
C GLU A 369 -22.27 72.34 14.95
N ILE A 370 -21.74 73.22 14.09
CA ILE A 370 -20.67 74.16 14.46
C ILE A 370 -21.12 75.11 15.57
N ALA A 371 -22.36 75.63 15.49
CA ALA A 371 -22.91 76.50 16.53
C ALA A 371 -23.06 75.78 17.88
N ALA A 372 -23.51 74.51 17.89
CA ALA A 372 -23.66 73.73 19.10
C ALA A 372 -22.30 73.46 19.79
N VAL A 373 -21.27 73.07 19.02
CA VAL A 373 -19.94 72.83 19.57
C VAL A 373 -19.33 74.13 20.09
N ARG A 374 -19.54 75.27 19.42
CA ARG A 374 -19.11 76.60 19.88
C ARG A 374 -19.80 77.04 21.18
N ALA A 375 -21.12 76.86 21.29
CA ALA A 375 -21.90 77.28 22.46
C ALA A 375 -21.46 76.56 23.75
N ASN A 376 -20.93 75.34 23.63
CA ASN A 376 -20.42 74.55 24.75
C ASN A 376 -19.01 74.97 25.22
N ARG A 377 -18.43 76.07 24.72
CA ARG A 377 -17.06 76.50 25.05
C ARG A 377 -17.05 77.92 25.66
N SER A 378 -16.31 78.07 26.76
CA SER A 378 -16.20 79.31 27.53
C SER A 378 -15.15 80.30 27.00
N ASP A 379 -14.22 79.86 26.13
CA ASP A 379 -13.13 80.67 25.59
C ASP A 379 -13.24 80.82 24.05
N ALA A 380 -14.17 81.66 23.62
CA ALA A 380 -14.46 81.87 22.20
C ALA A 380 -13.32 82.58 21.44
N ALA A 381 -12.38 83.23 22.12
CA ALA A 381 -11.30 83.99 21.49
C ALA A 381 -10.19 83.09 20.94
N ALA A 382 -9.86 81.99 21.63
CA ALA A 382 -8.77 81.07 21.25
C ALA A 382 -8.99 80.31 19.93
N VAL A 383 -10.22 80.30 19.42
CA VAL A 383 -10.64 79.56 18.21
C VAL A 383 -11.03 80.48 17.05
N GLN A 384 -10.96 81.80 17.22
CA GLN A 384 -11.26 82.78 16.18
C GLN A 384 -10.08 82.97 15.22
N VAL A 385 -10.40 83.13 13.92
CA VAL A 385 -9.41 83.36 12.87
C VAL A 385 -9.75 84.64 12.10
N PRO A 386 -9.16 85.80 12.45
CA PRO A 386 -9.42 87.04 11.74
C PRO A 386 -8.80 87.04 10.34
N HIS A 387 -9.42 87.77 9.42
CA HIS A 387 -8.93 88.04 8.07
C HIS A 387 -8.68 89.54 7.88
N ALA A 388 -7.84 89.91 6.92
CA ALA A 388 -7.45 91.29 6.65
C ALA A 388 -8.62 92.22 6.26
N ASP A 389 -9.72 91.66 5.74
CA ASP A 389 -10.95 92.39 5.39
C ASP A 389 -11.91 92.58 6.57
N GLY A 390 -11.51 92.20 7.79
CA GLY A 390 -12.31 92.32 9.02
C GLY A 390 -13.29 91.17 9.27
N SER A 391 -13.36 90.18 8.37
CA SER A 391 -14.13 88.96 8.62
C SER A 391 -13.42 88.02 9.59
N VAL A 392 -14.19 87.21 10.33
CA VAL A 392 -13.66 86.31 11.37
C VAL A 392 -14.24 84.91 11.17
N GLY A 393 -13.36 83.92 11.04
CA GLY A 393 -13.71 82.50 10.98
C GLY A 393 -13.56 81.79 12.33
N CYS A 394 -13.83 80.49 12.35
CA CYS A 394 -13.53 79.59 13.47
C CYS A 394 -12.62 78.47 13.03
N TYR A 395 -11.70 78.07 13.89
CA TYR A 395 -11.07 76.77 13.83
C TYR A 395 -11.12 76.10 15.20
N LEU A 396 -11.88 75.02 15.32
CA LEU A 396 -11.95 74.20 16.52
C LEU A 396 -11.56 72.77 16.18
N VAL A 397 -10.71 72.19 17.02
CA VAL A 397 -10.31 70.79 16.95
C VAL A 397 -10.51 70.09 18.29
N GLU A 398 -10.93 68.84 18.22
CA GLU A 398 -10.91 67.88 19.32
C GLU A 398 -10.01 66.71 18.93
N VAL A 399 -9.15 66.28 19.84
CA VAL A 399 -8.23 65.16 19.64
C VAL A 399 -8.39 64.13 20.74
N GLU A 400 -8.58 62.87 20.38
CA GLU A 400 -8.27 61.74 21.24
C GLU A 400 -6.79 61.39 21.05
N ALA A 401 -6.03 61.37 22.13
CA ALA A 401 -4.60 61.08 22.13
C ALA A 401 -4.25 59.98 23.13
N GLN A 402 -3.11 59.33 22.91
CA GLN A 402 -2.48 58.46 23.90
C GLN A 402 -0.99 58.76 24.01
N ARG A 403 -0.34 58.35 25.10
CA ARG A 403 1.12 58.47 25.22
C ARG A 403 1.80 57.62 24.14
N ALA A 404 2.81 58.18 23.46
CA ALA A 404 3.49 57.49 22.36
C ALA A 404 4.27 56.23 22.81
N SER A 405 4.53 56.09 24.11
CA SER A 405 5.20 54.93 24.71
C SER A 405 4.32 53.69 24.90
N ILE A 406 3.00 53.81 24.78
CA ILE A 406 2.06 52.69 24.96
C ILE A 406 1.70 52.11 23.58
N PRO A 407 1.90 50.81 23.31
CA PRO A 407 1.51 50.21 22.03
C PRO A 407 0.06 50.53 21.62
N TYR A 408 -0.15 50.78 20.33
CA TYR A 408 -1.49 50.89 19.75
C TYR A 408 -1.81 49.65 18.96
N ARG A 409 -3.06 49.20 19.06
CA ARG A 409 -3.68 48.26 18.12
C ARG A 409 -5.08 48.77 17.79
N SER A 410 -5.51 48.57 16.55
CA SER A 410 -6.88 48.93 16.17
C SER A 410 -7.88 48.03 16.91
N PRO A 411 -9.02 48.57 17.36
CA PRO A 411 -10.11 47.77 17.87
C PRO A 411 -10.59 46.76 16.83
N PHE A 412 -10.93 45.55 17.29
CA PHE A 412 -11.44 44.46 16.47
C PHE A 412 -12.93 44.72 16.17
N GLU A 413 -13.19 45.58 15.19
CA GLU A 413 -14.54 46.00 14.78
C GLU A 413 -15.05 45.17 13.58
N HIS A 414 -14.15 44.49 12.85
CA HIS A 414 -14.49 43.75 11.64
C HIS A 414 -14.33 42.24 11.89
N GLU A 415 -15.45 41.52 11.83
CA GLU A 415 -15.50 40.08 12.06
C GLU A 415 -15.36 39.29 10.76
N LYS A 416 -14.92 38.03 10.87
CA LYS A 416 -14.98 37.08 9.75
C LYS A 416 -16.44 36.80 9.37
N PRO A 417 -16.74 36.56 8.08
CA PRO A 417 -18.07 36.16 7.67
C PRO A 417 -18.37 34.74 8.17
N THR A 418 -19.57 34.55 8.72
CA THR A 418 -20.06 33.22 9.11
C THR A 418 -20.40 32.41 7.87
N MET A 419 -19.71 31.29 7.69
CA MET A 419 -19.93 30.39 6.56
C MET A 419 -21.00 29.34 6.84
N HIS A 420 -21.61 28.87 5.76
CA HIS A 420 -22.57 27.77 5.77
C HIS A 420 -22.06 26.59 4.95
N LEU A 421 -22.88 25.55 4.81
CA LEU A 421 -22.59 24.40 3.97
C LEU A 421 -22.47 24.81 2.51
N GLU A 422 -21.41 24.37 1.83
CA GLU A 422 -21.16 24.64 0.41
C GLU A 422 -20.87 23.35 -0.34
N THR A 423 -20.98 23.37 -1.67
CA THR A 423 -20.53 22.28 -2.54
C THR A 423 -19.16 22.61 -3.12
N ALA A 424 -18.36 21.58 -3.37
CA ALA A 424 -17.08 21.69 -4.05
C ALA A 424 -16.78 20.40 -4.82
N ILE A 425 -15.91 20.50 -5.83
CA ILE A 425 -15.46 19.36 -6.63
C ILE A 425 -14.06 18.98 -6.16
N VAL A 426 -13.81 17.69 -5.94
CA VAL A 426 -12.48 17.18 -5.58
C VAL A 426 -11.52 17.39 -6.76
N VAL A 427 -10.33 17.93 -6.49
CA VAL A 427 -9.30 18.20 -7.51
C VAL A 427 -7.96 17.57 -7.14
N GLY A 428 -7.11 17.35 -8.15
CA GLY A 428 -5.78 16.77 -8.02
C GLY A 428 -4.89 17.12 -9.21
N PRO A 429 -3.64 16.63 -9.23
CA PRO A 429 -2.75 16.75 -10.38
C PRO A 429 -3.38 16.16 -11.64
N LYS A 430 -2.99 16.67 -12.81
CA LYS A 430 -3.53 16.19 -14.09
C LYS A 430 -3.23 14.69 -14.27
N GLY A 431 -4.28 13.92 -14.54
CA GLY A 431 -4.19 12.47 -14.76
C GLY A 431 -4.33 11.62 -13.49
N GLU A 432 -4.36 12.24 -12.30
CA GLU A 432 -4.56 11.52 -11.05
C GLU A 432 -6.04 11.30 -10.75
N GLU A 433 -6.38 10.06 -10.41
CA GLU A 433 -7.74 9.70 -9.99
C GLU A 433 -7.98 9.99 -8.49
N VAL A 434 -6.93 9.86 -7.66
CA VAL A 434 -6.99 10.06 -6.21
C VAL A 434 -5.79 10.89 -5.79
N TYR A 435 -6.02 12.00 -5.09
CA TYR A 435 -4.97 12.87 -4.58
C TYR A 435 -5.19 13.17 -3.10
N THR A 436 -4.33 12.61 -2.25
CA THR A 436 -4.50 12.59 -0.79
C THR A 436 -3.17 12.68 -0.07
N ASP A 437 -3.18 12.94 1.24
CA ASP A 437 -2.00 12.97 2.10
C ASP A 437 -2.05 11.92 3.23
N GLU A 438 -1.08 11.97 4.15
CA GLU A 438 -0.96 11.01 5.28
C GLU A 438 -2.18 10.97 6.21
N LEU A 439 -3.02 12.01 6.21
CA LEU A 439 -4.25 12.11 6.99
C LEU A 439 -5.51 11.89 6.14
N ASN A 440 -5.33 11.39 4.92
CA ASN A 440 -6.39 11.17 3.97
C ASN A 440 -7.20 12.44 3.62
N ARG A 441 -6.54 13.60 3.63
CA ARG A 441 -7.15 14.89 3.27
C ARG A 441 -7.23 15.03 1.76
N ILE A 442 -8.21 15.79 1.27
CA ILE A 442 -8.41 16.07 -0.16
C ILE A 442 -8.16 17.55 -0.45
N ARG A 443 -8.03 17.89 -1.74
CA ARG A 443 -8.16 19.27 -2.22
C ARG A 443 -9.42 19.40 -3.06
N VAL A 444 -9.99 20.59 -3.06
CA VAL A 444 -11.27 20.86 -3.74
C VAL A 444 -11.20 22.18 -4.50
N MET A 445 -12.03 22.31 -5.52
CA MET A 445 -12.37 23.59 -6.14
C MET A 445 -13.81 23.93 -5.75
N PHE A 446 -13.99 25.07 -5.08
CA PHE A 446 -15.32 25.58 -4.76
C PHE A 446 -16.02 26.07 -6.03
N ILE A 447 -17.34 25.95 -6.09
CA ILE A 447 -18.12 26.30 -7.29
C ILE A 447 -18.02 27.79 -7.66
N TRP A 448 -17.85 28.66 -6.67
CA TRP A 448 -17.70 30.10 -6.87
C TRP A 448 -16.28 30.53 -7.26
N ASP A 449 -15.29 29.63 -7.20
CA ASP A 449 -13.92 29.94 -7.54
C ASP A 449 -13.78 30.12 -9.06
N ARG A 450 -13.42 31.35 -9.46
CA ARG A 450 -13.31 31.78 -10.85
C ARG A 450 -11.87 32.00 -11.32
N ILE A 451 -10.89 31.85 -10.43
CA ILE A 451 -9.48 32.19 -10.68
C ILE A 451 -8.66 30.92 -10.89
N ASN A 452 -8.90 29.90 -10.06
CA ASN A 452 -8.12 28.68 -10.14
C ASN A 452 -8.51 27.83 -11.36
N PRO A 453 -7.53 27.17 -12.02
CA PRO A 453 -7.76 26.35 -13.21
C PRO A 453 -8.37 24.96 -12.91
N GLY A 454 -8.74 24.69 -11.65
CA GLY A 454 -9.27 23.39 -11.21
C GLY A 454 -8.22 22.30 -11.02
N ASP A 455 -7.00 22.67 -10.66
CA ASP A 455 -5.93 21.72 -10.33
C ASP A 455 -5.71 21.58 -8.81
N HIS A 456 -4.72 20.78 -8.43
CA HIS A 456 -4.32 20.62 -7.04
C HIS A 456 -4.00 21.93 -6.30
N GLY A 457 -3.79 23.07 -6.95
CA GLY A 457 -3.57 24.36 -6.31
C GLY A 457 -4.83 25.07 -5.81
N ALA A 458 -6.03 24.57 -6.13
CA ALA A 458 -7.28 25.32 -5.92
C ALA A 458 -7.68 25.55 -4.45
N SER A 459 -7.26 24.68 -3.53
CA SER A 459 -7.55 24.84 -2.10
C SER A 459 -6.41 24.35 -1.21
N CYS A 460 -6.53 24.65 0.09
CA CYS A 460 -5.78 23.94 1.10
C CYS A 460 -6.22 22.47 1.20
N TRP A 461 -5.55 21.70 2.05
CA TRP A 461 -5.93 20.33 2.37
C TRP A 461 -7.13 20.29 3.33
N LEU A 462 -8.26 19.77 2.87
CA LEU A 462 -9.48 19.58 3.65
C LEU A 462 -9.51 18.16 4.24
N ARG A 463 -9.75 18.07 5.55
CA ARG A 463 -10.08 16.77 6.18
C ARG A 463 -11.44 16.27 5.66
N VAL A 464 -11.57 14.95 5.60
CA VAL A 464 -12.79 14.26 5.18
C VAL A 464 -13.38 13.49 6.36
N VAL A 465 -14.64 13.73 6.68
CA VAL A 465 -15.38 12.94 7.66
C VAL A 465 -15.53 11.51 7.16
N GLN A 466 -15.17 10.54 8.00
CA GLN A 466 -15.34 9.11 7.74
C GLN A 466 -16.56 8.56 8.52
N SER A 467 -17.11 7.43 8.08
CA SER A 467 -18.26 6.79 8.73
C SER A 467 -17.93 6.21 10.11
N ASP A 468 -16.68 5.80 10.31
CA ASP A 468 -16.12 5.30 11.57
C ASP A 468 -14.60 5.57 11.58
N THR A 469 -14.02 5.91 12.74
CA THR A 469 -12.60 6.28 12.85
C THR A 469 -12.04 6.07 14.26
N GLY A 470 -10.78 5.65 14.36
CA GLY A 470 -10.02 5.60 15.61
C GLY A 470 -8.54 5.26 15.42
N GLY A 471 -7.81 5.04 16.52
CA GLY A 471 -6.36 4.78 16.52
C GLY A 471 -5.99 3.42 15.94
N GLY A 472 -6.02 3.29 14.61
CA GLY A 472 -5.72 2.06 13.87
C GLY A 472 -6.95 1.24 13.42
N TYR A 473 -8.15 1.81 13.48
CA TYR A 473 -9.39 1.16 13.02
C TYR A 473 -10.37 2.19 12.41
N GLY A 474 -11.41 1.71 11.72
CA GLY A 474 -12.49 2.53 11.16
C GLY A 474 -12.75 2.24 9.68
N GLY A 475 -13.65 3.02 9.10
CA GLY A 475 -13.95 2.99 7.67
C GLY A 475 -13.15 4.05 6.92
N VAL A 476 -12.47 3.67 5.83
CA VAL A 476 -11.75 4.62 4.97
C VAL A 476 -12.31 4.53 3.56
N HIS A 477 -12.93 5.62 3.11
CA HIS A 477 -13.37 5.75 1.73
C HIS A 477 -13.14 7.18 1.25
N ILE A 478 -12.09 7.39 0.46
CA ILE A 478 -11.62 8.72 0.09
C ILE A 478 -12.34 9.22 -1.17
N PRO A 479 -12.84 10.48 -1.18
CA PRO A 479 -13.38 11.10 -2.37
C PRO A 479 -12.34 11.17 -3.51
N ARG A 480 -12.75 10.84 -4.73
CA ARG A 480 -11.89 10.83 -5.94
C ARG A 480 -11.99 12.14 -6.70
N VAL A 481 -10.97 12.47 -7.50
CA VAL A 481 -10.97 13.66 -8.36
C VAL A 481 -12.20 13.67 -9.27
N GLY A 482 -12.91 14.79 -9.30
CA GLY A 482 -14.17 14.97 -10.04
C GLY A 482 -15.44 14.64 -9.24
N GLU A 483 -15.34 14.03 -8.06
CA GLU A 483 -16.50 13.80 -7.20
C GLU A 483 -16.96 15.10 -6.51
N GLU A 484 -18.25 15.18 -6.22
CA GLU A 484 -18.85 16.30 -5.51
C GLU A 484 -18.91 16.03 -4.00
N VAL A 485 -18.43 16.99 -3.22
CA VAL A 485 -18.42 16.94 -1.76
C VAL A 485 -19.16 18.14 -1.16
N LEU A 486 -19.74 17.91 0.01
CA LEU A 486 -20.29 18.98 0.85
C LEU A 486 -19.22 19.43 1.85
N VAL A 487 -18.93 20.72 1.85
CA VAL A 487 -17.91 21.37 2.69
C VAL A 487 -18.60 22.21 3.75
N SER A 488 -18.39 21.85 5.02
CA SER A 488 -18.78 22.66 6.18
C SER A 488 -17.58 23.46 6.69
N HIS A 489 -17.83 24.41 7.57
CA HIS A 489 -16.83 25.30 8.15
C HIS A 489 -16.89 25.22 9.66
N ILE A 490 -15.80 24.80 10.31
CA ILE A 490 -15.83 24.54 11.76
C ILE A 490 -16.07 25.86 12.52
N GLY A 491 -17.17 25.93 13.29
CA GLY A 491 -17.57 27.16 13.98
C GLY A 491 -18.03 28.28 13.04
N GLY A 492 -18.30 27.98 11.76
CA GLY A 492 -18.59 28.99 10.75
C GLY A 492 -17.37 29.74 10.22
N ASP A 493 -16.14 29.39 10.64
CA ASP A 493 -14.92 30.09 10.22
C ASP A 493 -14.59 29.81 8.74
N CYS A 494 -14.61 30.87 7.93
CA CYS A 494 -14.28 30.83 6.50
C CYS A 494 -12.91 30.26 6.15
N ASP A 495 -11.97 30.25 7.10
CA ASP A 495 -10.63 29.68 6.93
C ASP A 495 -10.51 28.23 7.39
N ARG A 496 -11.61 27.58 7.85
CA ARG A 496 -11.61 26.22 8.43
C ARG A 496 -12.58 25.26 7.72
N PRO A 497 -12.40 25.02 6.40
CA PRO A 497 -13.24 24.08 5.66
C PRO A 497 -12.98 22.61 6.04
N LEU A 498 -14.04 21.81 6.02
CA LEU A 498 -14.06 20.37 6.31
C LEU A 498 -15.05 19.69 5.36
N ALA A 499 -14.61 18.67 4.62
CA ALA A 499 -15.51 17.87 3.78
C ALA A 499 -16.30 16.90 4.68
N ILE A 500 -17.62 17.04 4.73
CA ILE A 500 -18.47 16.29 5.67
C ILE A 500 -19.33 15.22 5.00
N ALA A 501 -19.52 15.28 3.69
CA ALA A 501 -20.30 14.30 2.95
C ALA A 501 -19.91 14.27 1.46
N ARG A 502 -20.36 13.23 0.78
CA ARG A 502 -20.32 13.08 -0.68
C ARG A 502 -21.74 13.01 -1.21
N VAL A 503 -21.94 13.52 -2.41
CA VAL A 503 -23.22 13.44 -3.10
C VAL A 503 -23.00 12.96 -4.53
N TYR A 504 -23.94 12.14 -5.02
CA TYR A 504 -24.00 11.82 -6.44
C TYR A 504 -24.62 13.00 -7.20
N ASN A 505 -24.27 13.12 -8.48
CA ASN A 505 -24.78 14.17 -9.36
C ASN A 505 -25.02 13.66 -10.79
N GLY A 506 -25.24 14.58 -11.74
CA GLY A 506 -25.54 14.23 -13.12
C GLY A 506 -24.42 13.46 -13.84
N ALA A 507 -23.16 13.71 -13.46
CA ALA A 507 -21.97 13.06 -14.03
C ALA A 507 -21.59 11.79 -13.26
N ALA A 508 -21.53 11.86 -11.93
CA ALA A 508 -21.29 10.73 -11.04
C ALA A 508 -22.63 10.20 -10.51
N ARG A 509 -23.22 9.21 -11.18
CA ARG A 509 -24.49 8.60 -10.78
C ARG A 509 -24.28 7.39 -9.85
N PRO A 510 -25.21 7.13 -8.91
CA PRO A 510 -25.16 5.90 -8.13
C PRO A 510 -25.29 4.66 -9.04
N GLN A 511 -24.58 3.59 -8.71
CA GLN A 511 -24.67 2.31 -9.45
C GLN A 511 -26.03 1.64 -9.28
N TRP A 512 -26.64 1.79 -8.10
CA TRP A 512 -27.95 1.24 -7.76
C TRP A 512 -28.89 2.38 -7.43
N HIS A 513 -30.04 2.42 -8.11
CA HIS A 513 -30.93 3.57 -8.11
C HIS A 513 -32.35 3.20 -8.57
N SER A 514 -33.27 4.16 -8.53
CA SER A 514 -34.65 4.06 -9.05
C SER A 514 -35.60 3.09 -8.36
N ASN A 515 -35.17 1.85 -8.05
CA ASN A 515 -36.02 0.83 -7.44
C ASN A 515 -35.98 0.83 -5.90
N GLY A 516 -34.88 1.30 -5.29
CA GLY A 516 -34.71 1.38 -3.84
C GLY A 516 -34.54 0.03 -3.12
N ILE A 517 -34.33 -1.07 -3.86
CA ILE A 517 -34.24 -2.44 -3.29
C ILE A 517 -32.80 -2.95 -3.17
N LEU A 518 -31.84 -2.26 -3.80
CA LEU A 518 -30.43 -2.62 -3.75
C LEU A 518 -29.66 -1.64 -2.88
N SER A 519 -28.85 -2.17 -1.96
CA SER A 519 -27.99 -1.37 -1.06
C SER A 519 -26.62 -2.03 -0.86
N GLY A 520 -25.62 -1.26 -0.43
CA GLY A 520 -24.30 -1.80 -0.09
C GLY A 520 -23.13 -0.91 -0.52
N TYR A 521 -21.98 -1.54 -0.81
CA TYR A 521 -20.74 -0.86 -1.17
C TYR A 521 -20.17 -1.43 -2.46
N ARG A 522 -19.77 -0.55 -3.37
CA ARG A 522 -19.03 -0.91 -4.57
C ARG A 522 -17.84 0.01 -4.73
N SER A 523 -16.65 -0.56 -4.82
CA SER A 523 -15.42 0.18 -5.14
C SER A 523 -15.25 0.34 -6.64
N LYS A 524 -14.20 1.05 -7.03
CA LYS A 524 -13.65 1.07 -8.38
C LYS A 524 -12.15 0.80 -8.29
N GLU A 525 -11.61 -0.05 -9.15
CA GLU A 525 -10.18 -0.24 -9.32
C GLU A 525 -9.49 1.12 -9.60
N TYR A 526 -8.32 1.34 -9.01
CA TYR A 526 -7.57 2.58 -9.24
C TYR A 526 -6.99 2.57 -10.65
N SER A 527 -7.30 3.61 -11.44
CA SER A 527 -6.87 3.72 -12.85
C SER A 527 -7.29 2.55 -13.74
N GLY A 528 -8.34 1.81 -13.35
CA GLY A 528 -8.84 0.63 -14.04
C GLY A 528 -10.37 0.58 -14.10
N SER A 529 -10.89 -0.58 -14.49
CA SER A 529 -12.34 -0.82 -14.67
C SER A 529 -12.91 -1.89 -13.75
N GLY A 530 -12.06 -2.61 -13.00
CA GLY A 530 -12.48 -3.58 -12.01
C GLY A 530 -13.19 -2.95 -10.82
N PHE A 531 -13.79 -3.78 -9.98
CA PHE A 531 -14.46 -3.37 -8.75
C PHE A 531 -14.58 -4.54 -7.78
N ASN A 532 -14.71 -4.21 -6.50
CA ASN A 532 -15.21 -5.11 -5.47
C ASN A 532 -16.58 -4.62 -5.05
N GLN A 533 -17.52 -5.51 -4.74
CA GLN A 533 -18.82 -5.13 -4.24
C GLN A 533 -19.34 -6.05 -3.15
N MET A 534 -20.03 -5.44 -2.20
CA MET A 534 -20.99 -6.08 -1.31
C MET A 534 -22.35 -5.48 -1.61
N VAL A 535 -23.31 -6.30 -2.05
CA VAL A 535 -24.65 -5.84 -2.38
C VAL A 535 -25.70 -6.69 -1.67
N MET A 536 -26.64 -6.01 -1.02
CA MET A 536 -27.86 -6.56 -0.46
C MET A 536 -29.01 -6.26 -1.43
N ASP A 537 -29.84 -7.26 -1.68
CA ASP A 537 -31.11 -7.15 -2.41
C ASP A 537 -32.23 -7.44 -1.44
N ASP A 538 -33.04 -6.42 -1.15
CA ASP A 538 -34.17 -6.44 -0.22
C ASP A 538 -35.51 -6.61 -0.95
N ALA A 539 -35.50 -7.14 -2.18
CA ALA A 539 -36.71 -7.50 -2.89
C ALA A 539 -37.57 -8.46 -2.05
N THR A 540 -38.87 -8.15 -1.95
CA THR A 540 -39.80 -8.87 -1.07
C THR A 540 -39.79 -10.39 -1.34
N GLY A 541 -39.43 -11.17 -0.32
CA GLY A 541 -39.36 -12.64 -0.40
C GLY A 541 -38.16 -13.18 -1.18
N GLN A 542 -37.22 -12.32 -1.57
CA GLN A 542 -36.09 -12.65 -2.44
C GLN A 542 -34.77 -12.05 -1.89
N ASN A 543 -34.64 -12.04 -0.56
CA ASN A 543 -33.47 -11.44 0.10
C ASN A 543 -32.18 -12.16 -0.30
N ARG A 544 -31.16 -11.37 -0.66
CA ARG A 544 -29.87 -11.91 -1.11
C ARG A 544 -28.72 -11.00 -0.69
N VAL A 545 -27.60 -11.60 -0.32
CA VAL A 545 -26.31 -10.91 -0.14
C VAL A 545 -25.29 -11.47 -1.12
N GLN A 546 -24.58 -10.59 -1.82
CA GLN A 546 -23.44 -10.96 -2.67
C GLN A 546 -22.18 -10.23 -2.22
N LEU A 547 -21.09 -10.99 -2.05
CA LEU A 547 -19.72 -10.49 -1.98
C LEU A 547 -19.00 -10.87 -3.27
N MET A 548 -18.41 -9.91 -3.97
CA MET A 548 -17.85 -10.13 -5.30
C MET A 548 -16.58 -9.31 -5.55
N SER A 549 -15.63 -9.91 -6.24
CA SER A 549 -14.58 -9.22 -6.99
C SER A 549 -14.77 -9.46 -8.48
N SER A 550 -14.67 -8.40 -9.28
CA SER A 550 -14.69 -8.52 -10.75
C SER A 550 -13.51 -9.36 -11.27
N THR A 551 -12.43 -9.47 -10.50
CA THR A 551 -11.27 -10.28 -10.86
C THR A 551 -11.62 -11.77 -10.79
N GLY A 552 -11.65 -12.40 -11.96
CA GLY A 552 -12.03 -13.80 -12.11
C GLY A 552 -13.50 -14.08 -11.77
N ASN A 553 -14.37 -13.06 -11.75
CA ASN A 553 -15.78 -13.19 -11.35
C ASN A 553 -15.95 -13.99 -10.05
N SER A 554 -15.08 -13.72 -9.09
CA SER A 554 -15.00 -14.47 -7.84
C SER A 554 -16.03 -13.93 -6.85
N MET A 555 -17.00 -14.75 -6.44
CA MET A 555 -18.11 -14.30 -5.61
C MET A 555 -18.64 -15.37 -4.64
N LEU A 556 -19.16 -14.87 -3.51
CA LEU A 556 -20.04 -15.59 -2.60
C LEU A 556 -21.44 -15.00 -2.71
N HIS A 557 -22.41 -15.84 -3.05
CA HIS A 557 -23.83 -15.54 -3.21
C HIS A 557 -24.60 -16.25 -2.11
N LEU A 558 -25.45 -15.54 -1.36
CA LEU A 558 -26.23 -16.10 -0.24
C LEU A 558 -27.70 -15.70 -0.36
N GLY A 559 -28.62 -16.63 -0.08
CA GLY A 559 -30.06 -16.39 -0.06
C GLY A 559 -30.73 -16.71 -1.40
N TYR A 560 -31.45 -15.74 -1.97
CA TYR A 560 -32.16 -15.89 -3.24
C TYR A 560 -31.26 -15.50 -4.42
N LEU A 561 -30.65 -16.49 -5.06
CA LEU A 561 -29.59 -16.29 -6.05
C LEU A 561 -30.21 -15.85 -7.37
N ILE A 562 -29.82 -14.66 -7.83
CA ILE A 562 -30.24 -14.08 -9.10
C ILE A 562 -29.04 -13.52 -9.84
N ASP A 563 -29.10 -13.53 -11.16
CA ASP A 563 -28.20 -12.75 -11.98
C ASP A 563 -28.41 -11.24 -11.73
N GLN A 564 -27.35 -10.44 -11.84
CA GLN A 564 -27.42 -9.00 -11.66
C GLN A 564 -26.41 -8.29 -12.56
N SER A 565 -26.89 -7.32 -13.32
CA SER A 565 -26.06 -6.39 -14.08
C SER A 565 -26.38 -4.96 -13.65
N GLY A 566 -25.44 -4.36 -12.90
CA GLY A 566 -25.62 -3.02 -12.34
C GLY A 566 -26.87 -2.90 -11.48
N ASN A 567 -27.80 -2.06 -11.90
CA ASN A 567 -29.08 -1.82 -11.23
C ASN A 567 -30.20 -2.80 -11.61
N SER A 568 -29.95 -3.68 -12.58
CA SER A 568 -30.95 -4.60 -13.13
C SER A 568 -30.83 -5.99 -12.49
N ARG A 569 -31.97 -6.52 -12.05
CA ARG A 569 -32.13 -7.90 -11.60
C ARG A 569 -32.41 -8.80 -12.82
N GLY A 570 -31.70 -9.92 -12.91
CA GLY A 570 -31.76 -10.88 -14.01
C GLY A 570 -32.51 -12.17 -13.64
N ALA A 571 -32.10 -13.28 -14.25
CA ALA A 571 -32.73 -14.58 -14.06
C ALA A 571 -32.52 -15.16 -12.65
N TYR A 572 -33.48 -15.96 -12.18
CA TYR A 572 -33.33 -16.77 -10.97
C TYR A 572 -32.33 -17.91 -11.21
N LEU A 573 -31.31 -17.99 -10.36
CA LEU A 573 -30.22 -18.96 -10.45
C LEU A 573 -30.33 -20.09 -9.42
N GLY A 574 -31.07 -19.87 -8.32
CA GLY A 574 -31.25 -20.87 -7.27
C GLY A 574 -31.46 -20.25 -5.89
N SER A 575 -31.50 -21.08 -4.85
CA SER A 575 -31.58 -20.64 -3.46
C SER A 575 -30.55 -21.36 -2.62
N GLY A 576 -29.97 -20.69 -1.62
CA GLY A 576 -28.95 -21.25 -0.72
C GLY A 576 -27.66 -20.44 -0.78
N PHE A 577 -26.54 -21.09 -1.13
CA PHE A 577 -25.27 -20.42 -1.35
C PHE A 577 -24.60 -20.87 -2.65
N ASP A 578 -23.87 -19.96 -3.28
CA ASP A 578 -22.99 -20.24 -4.42
C ASP A 578 -21.62 -19.62 -4.15
N LEU A 579 -20.56 -20.43 -4.21
CA LEU A 579 -19.17 -19.98 -4.15
C LEU A 579 -18.53 -20.27 -5.51
N LYS A 580 -18.33 -19.21 -6.29
CA LYS A 580 -17.92 -19.29 -7.69
C LYS A 580 -16.67 -18.47 -7.96
N THR A 581 -15.83 -18.96 -8.88
CA THR A 581 -14.78 -18.20 -9.55
C THR A 581 -14.54 -18.79 -10.94
N ASP A 582 -14.23 -17.94 -11.92
CA ASP A 582 -13.76 -18.35 -13.26
C ASP A 582 -12.24 -18.63 -13.26
N ARG A 583 -11.61 -18.62 -12.08
CA ARG A 583 -10.19 -18.92 -11.85
C ARG A 583 -10.05 -20.13 -10.94
N TYR A 584 -8.99 -20.18 -10.14
CA TYR A 584 -8.71 -21.27 -9.21
C TYR A 584 -9.43 -21.04 -7.88
N GLY A 585 -10.02 -22.09 -7.32
CA GLY A 585 -10.65 -22.08 -6.00
C GLY A 585 -10.09 -23.19 -5.12
N ALA A 586 -9.93 -22.91 -3.82
CA ALA A 586 -9.55 -23.91 -2.83
C ALA A 586 -10.37 -23.73 -1.55
N VAL A 587 -10.94 -24.82 -1.04
CA VAL A 587 -11.57 -24.89 0.30
C VAL A 587 -10.62 -25.67 1.20
N ARG A 588 -10.06 -25.00 2.22
CA ARG A 588 -9.07 -25.60 3.14
C ARG A 588 -9.57 -25.48 4.57
N ALA A 589 -9.47 -26.57 5.32
CA ALA A 589 -9.77 -26.58 6.75
C ALA A 589 -8.71 -27.40 7.49
N SER A 590 -7.72 -26.71 8.07
CA SER A 590 -6.52 -27.34 8.66
C SER A 590 -6.79 -28.19 9.90
N ARG A 591 -7.98 -28.10 10.48
CA ARG A 591 -8.44 -28.93 11.61
C ARG A 591 -9.60 -29.87 11.23
N GLY A 592 -9.85 -30.05 9.93
CA GLY A 592 -10.87 -30.96 9.40
C GLY A 592 -12.02 -30.28 8.66
N LEU A 593 -12.63 -31.00 7.71
CA LEU A 593 -13.74 -30.53 6.86
C LEU A 593 -14.89 -31.55 6.92
N TYR A 594 -16.10 -31.10 7.25
CA TYR A 594 -17.31 -31.92 7.19
C TYR A 594 -18.24 -31.41 6.09
N VAL A 595 -18.51 -32.25 5.09
CA VAL A 595 -19.47 -31.97 4.00
C VAL A 595 -20.67 -32.88 4.20
N SER A 596 -21.83 -32.29 4.48
CA SER A 596 -23.03 -33.05 4.86
C SER A 596 -24.29 -32.57 4.16
N THR A 597 -25.18 -33.52 3.88
CA THR A 597 -26.56 -33.27 3.43
C THR A 597 -27.59 -33.67 4.49
N HIS A 598 -27.14 -34.01 5.70
CA HIS A 598 -28.04 -34.26 6.83
C HIS A 598 -28.75 -32.96 7.25
N PRO A 599 -30.07 -32.99 7.50
CA PRO A 599 -30.79 -31.82 7.96
C PRO A 599 -30.31 -31.41 9.36
N LYS A 600 -30.02 -30.12 9.54
CA LYS A 600 -29.63 -29.52 10.82
C LYS A 600 -30.49 -28.30 11.13
N GLN A 601 -30.70 -28.03 12.41
CA GLN A 601 -31.25 -26.74 12.85
C GLN A 601 -30.21 -25.63 12.59
N SER A 602 -30.67 -24.39 12.37
CA SER A 602 -29.79 -23.26 12.06
C SER A 602 -28.81 -22.89 13.18
N ASN A 603 -29.09 -23.32 14.41
CA ASN A 603 -28.23 -23.16 15.59
C ASN A 603 -27.41 -24.41 15.92
N SER A 604 -27.35 -25.41 15.03
CA SER A 604 -26.48 -26.57 15.19
C SER A 604 -25.00 -26.18 15.11
N GLN A 605 -24.14 -26.95 15.76
CA GLN A 605 -22.70 -26.75 15.72
C GLN A 605 -22.15 -27.05 14.33
N VAL A 606 -21.16 -26.28 13.88
CA VAL A 606 -20.59 -26.37 12.52
C VAL A 606 -20.08 -27.79 12.20
N LEU A 607 -19.52 -28.51 13.17
CA LEU A 607 -18.99 -29.88 13.00
C LEU A 607 -19.84 -30.93 13.74
N ASP A 608 -21.15 -30.76 13.84
CA ASP A 608 -22.05 -31.80 14.37
C ASP A 608 -22.20 -32.99 13.39
N ALA A 609 -21.36 -34.00 13.56
CA ALA A 609 -21.25 -35.18 12.68
C ALA A 609 -22.03 -36.42 13.17
N ARG A 610 -22.93 -36.29 14.16
CA ARG A 610 -23.58 -37.43 14.84
C ARG A 610 -24.26 -38.44 13.91
N GLU A 611 -24.96 -38.00 12.88
CA GLU A 611 -25.65 -38.89 11.93
C GLU A 611 -24.65 -39.69 11.09
N THR A 612 -23.56 -39.06 10.66
CA THR A 612 -22.50 -39.74 9.90
C THR A 612 -21.71 -40.69 10.80
N GLN A 613 -21.46 -40.31 12.05
CA GLN A 613 -20.84 -41.19 13.05
C GLN A 613 -21.69 -42.45 13.28
N GLN A 614 -23.01 -42.34 13.29
CA GLN A 614 -23.89 -43.52 13.38
C GLN A 614 -23.78 -44.45 12.17
N GLN A 615 -23.61 -43.91 10.95
CA GLN A 615 -23.36 -44.73 9.76
C GLN A 615 -22.02 -45.47 9.85
N LEU A 616 -20.96 -44.81 10.35
CA LEU A 616 -19.66 -45.43 10.58
C LEU A 616 -19.72 -46.51 11.67
N ALA A 617 -20.51 -46.29 12.73
CA ALA A 617 -20.73 -47.29 13.77
C ALA A 617 -21.40 -48.56 13.21
N ASN A 618 -22.37 -48.42 12.30
CA ASN A 618 -22.99 -49.57 11.64
C ASN A 618 -21.99 -50.35 10.77
N ALA A 619 -21.05 -49.67 10.13
CA ALA A 619 -19.97 -50.30 9.36
C ALA A 619 -18.99 -51.07 10.26
N ASP A 620 -18.66 -50.53 11.44
CA ASP A 620 -17.84 -51.24 12.45
C ASP A 620 -18.47 -52.57 12.86
N SER A 621 -19.78 -52.56 13.17
CA SER A 621 -20.51 -53.78 13.56
C SER A 621 -20.54 -54.85 12.47
N LEU A 622 -20.63 -54.46 11.19
CA LEU A 622 -20.57 -55.40 10.08
C LEU A 622 -19.16 -56.02 9.94
N MET A 623 -18.12 -55.20 10.02
CA MET A 623 -16.73 -55.68 9.96
C MET A 623 -16.43 -56.63 11.12
N GLU A 624 -16.92 -56.35 12.32
CA GLU A 624 -16.82 -57.25 13.48
C GLU A 624 -17.39 -58.63 13.19
N ALA A 625 -18.67 -58.70 12.79
CA ALA A 625 -19.36 -59.96 12.55
C ALA A 625 -18.67 -60.80 11.46
N LEU A 626 -18.23 -60.17 10.36
CA LEU A 626 -17.53 -60.88 9.28
C LEU A 626 -16.11 -61.32 9.68
N SER A 627 -15.42 -60.51 10.48
CA SER A 627 -14.08 -60.83 11.00
C SER A 627 -14.08 -62.03 11.95
N GLU A 628 -15.08 -62.14 12.82
CA GLU A 628 -15.22 -63.27 13.74
C GLU A 628 -15.50 -64.57 12.98
N VAL A 629 -16.43 -64.52 12.03
CA VAL A 629 -16.80 -65.69 11.23
C VAL A 629 -15.64 -66.14 10.33
N SER A 630 -14.89 -65.21 9.71
CA SER A 630 -13.74 -65.59 8.89
C SER A 630 -12.65 -66.25 9.72
N ALA A 631 -12.34 -65.71 10.90
CA ALA A 631 -11.36 -66.30 11.83
C ALA A 631 -11.76 -67.71 12.29
N GLN A 632 -13.04 -67.93 12.61
CA GLN A 632 -13.57 -69.26 12.99
C GLN A 632 -13.45 -70.29 11.87
N GLN A 633 -13.51 -69.85 10.60
CA GLN A 633 -13.36 -70.70 9.41
C GLN A 633 -11.92 -70.75 8.89
N HIS A 634 -10.93 -70.34 9.70
CA HIS A 634 -9.51 -70.29 9.33
C HIS A 634 -9.19 -69.41 8.10
N ALA A 635 -10.04 -68.44 7.78
CA ALA A 635 -9.76 -67.38 6.82
C ALA A 635 -9.18 -66.14 7.52
N GLU A 636 -8.68 -65.19 6.74
CA GLU A 636 -8.13 -63.95 7.30
C GLU A 636 -9.22 -63.09 7.95
N ASN A 637 -8.88 -62.48 9.09
CA ASN A 637 -9.78 -61.61 9.84
C ASN A 637 -9.67 -60.14 9.36
N LEU A 638 -10.64 -59.30 9.73
CA LEU A 638 -10.72 -57.88 9.31
C LEU A 638 -10.32 -56.90 10.42
N SER A 639 -9.65 -57.38 11.48
CA SER A 639 -9.34 -56.60 12.68
C SER A 639 -8.56 -55.30 12.38
N SER A 640 -7.53 -55.36 11.55
CA SER A 640 -6.71 -54.19 11.20
C SER A 640 -7.51 -53.09 10.49
N GLY A 641 -8.38 -53.46 9.55
CA GLY A 641 -9.27 -52.53 8.88
C GLY A 641 -10.32 -51.94 9.84
N ARG A 642 -10.84 -52.77 10.75
CA ARG A 642 -11.80 -52.34 11.77
C ARG A 642 -11.20 -51.34 12.76
N ASP A 643 -9.98 -51.59 13.25
CA ASP A 643 -9.27 -50.69 14.17
C ASP A 643 -8.98 -49.32 13.53
N ALA A 644 -8.65 -49.31 12.24
CA ALA A 644 -8.49 -48.08 11.46
C ALA A 644 -9.81 -47.29 11.36
N LEU A 645 -10.95 -47.98 11.16
CA LEU A 645 -12.28 -47.34 11.15
C LEU A 645 -12.64 -46.75 12.52
N LYS A 646 -12.41 -47.46 13.62
CA LYS A 646 -12.64 -46.94 14.99
C LYS A 646 -11.82 -45.69 15.28
N SER A 647 -10.54 -45.71 14.89
CA SER A 647 -9.65 -44.56 15.04
C SER A 647 -10.17 -43.36 14.24
N PHE A 648 -10.64 -43.58 13.00
CA PHE A 648 -11.24 -42.52 12.20
C PHE A 648 -12.52 -41.94 12.83
N VAL A 649 -13.39 -42.77 13.41
CA VAL A 649 -14.59 -42.27 14.13
C VAL A 649 -14.17 -41.40 15.33
N ASP A 650 -13.19 -41.84 16.13
CA ASP A 650 -12.64 -41.05 17.24
C ASP A 650 -12.07 -39.70 16.80
N TRP A 651 -11.44 -39.65 15.63
CA TRP A 651 -10.92 -38.41 15.05
C TRP A 651 -11.99 -37.37 14.71
N THR A 652 -13.25 -37.76 14.56
CA THR A 652 -14.37 -36.85 14.23
C THR A 652 -15.02 -36.19 15.46
N GLN A 653 -14.52 -36.44 16.66
CA GLN A 653 -15.16 -35.97 17.90
C GLN A 653 -14.17 -35.44 18.94
N GLN A 654 -14.41 -34.21 19.39
CA GLN A 654 -13.76 -33.57 20.51
C GLN A 654 -14.59 -32.35 20.93
N SER A 655 -14.76 -32.10 22.24
CA SER A 655 -15.44 -30.89 22.72
C SER A 655 -14.41 -29.78 22.97
N GLU A 656 -14.59 -28.61 22.34
CA GLU A 656 -13.75 -27.42 22.56
C GLU A 656 -14.61 -26.25 23.07
N SER A 657 -14.15 -25.58 24.12
CA SER A 657 -14.80 -24.40 24.70
C SER A 657 -14.24 -23.11 24.11
N GLY A 658 -15.09 -22.10 23.87
CA GLY A 658 -14.64 -20.78 23.41
C GLY A 658 -13.64 -20.13 24.39
N LEU A 659 -12.53 -19.60 23.87
CA LEU A 659 -11.57 -18.81 24.64
C LEU A 659 -12.11 -17.38 24.80
N ALA A 660 -12.48 -16.99 26.01
CA ALA A 660 -12.81 -15.61 26.34
C ALA A 660 -11.97 -15.14 27.53
N SER A 661 -10.97 -14.27 27.28
CA SER A 661 -10.26 -13.57 28.36
C SER A 661 -10.76 -12.13 28.49
N GLY A 662 -11.47 -11.82 29.58
CA GLY A 662 -11.64 -10.46 30.08
C GLY A 662 -12.49 -9.47 29.28
N GLY A 663 -13.20 -9.89 28.23
CA GLY A 663 -14.06 -9.03 27.41
C GLY A 663 -15.49 -8.87 27.96
N ARG A 664 -16.12 -7.71 27.75
CA ARG A 664 -17.56 -7.51 27.97
C ARG A 664 -18.35 -8.11 26.80
N THR A 665 -18.74 -9.37 26.91
CA THR A 665 -19.43 -10.11 25.82
C THR A 665 -20.97 -9.96 25.85
N ALA A 666 -21.51 -9.01 26.61
CA ALA A 666 -22.94 -8.83 26.85
C ALA A 666 -23.67 -10.12 27.31
N GLY A 667 -22.94 -11.05 27.98
CA GLY A 667 -23.49 -12.32 28.47
C GLY A 667 -23.49 -13.47 27.46
N GLY A 668 -22.97 -13.28 26.24
CA GLY A 668 -22.81 -14.34 25.22
C GLY A 668 -21.37 -14.85 25.05
N GLY A 669 -21.17 -15.80 24.13
CA GLY A 669 -19.84 -16.29 23.73
C GLY A 669 -19.24 -17.39 24.62
N MET A 670 -20.02 -17.96 25.55
CA MET A 670 -19.63 -19.06 26.42
C MET A 670 -20.34 -20.36 26.01
N GLY A 671 -19.65 -21.50 26.07
CA GLY A 671 -20.17 -22.82 25.68
C GLY A 671 -19.10 -23.72 25.04
N SER A 672 -19.45 -24.96 24.70
CA SER A 672 -18.57 -25.88 23.96
C SER A 672 -19.20 -26.38 22.67
N ALA A 673 -18.37 -26.65 21.67
CA ALA A 673 -18.76 -27.18 20.37
C ALA A 673 -17.93 -28.41 20.00
N ASN A 674 -18.51 -29.32 19.20
CA ASN A 674 -17.75 -30.40 18.60
C ASN A 674 -16.71 -29.83 17.61
N VAL A 675 -15.51 -30.35 17.67
CA VAL A 675 -14.42 -30.16 16.72
C VAL A 675 -13.85 -31.53 16.34
N PHE A 676 -13.16 -31.61 15.21
CA PHE A 676 -12.44 -32.83 14.84
C PHE A 676 -11.09 -32.86 15.56
N LYS A 677 -10.78 -34.00 16.17
CA LYS A 677 -9.56 -34.25 16.95
C LYS A 677 -8.32 -34.32 16.06
N GLU A 678 -8.47 -34.86 14.85
CA GLU A 678 -7.44 -34.92 13.81
C GLU A 678 -7.93 -34.22 12.53
N PRO A 679 -7.03 -33.79 11.63
CA PRO A 679 -7.38 -33.12 10.38
C PRO A 679 -7.99 -34.09 9.35
N VAL A 680 -9.25 -34.46 9.55
CA VAL A 680 -9.99 -35.39 8.68
C VAL A 680 -10.97 -34.67 7.76
N MET A 681 -11.18 -35.24 6.57
CA MET A 681 -12.29 -34.88 5.69
C MET A 681 -13.38 -35.93 5.78
N LEU A 682 -14.58 -35.54 6.19
CA LEU A 682 -15.72 -36.41 6.37
C LEU A 682 -16.84 -36.01 5.40
N PHE A 683 -17.37 -37.00 4.66
CA PHE A 683 -18.56 -36.84 3.83
C PHE A 683 -19.72 -37.62 4.43
N GLY A 684 -20.87 -36.97 4.60
CA GLY A 684 -22.08 -37.57 5.16
C GLY A 684 -23.30 -37.33 4.28
N SER A 685 -24.02 -38.39 3.93
CA SER A 685 -25.31 -38.26 3.23
C SER A 685 -26.28 -39.36 3.67
N PRO A 686 -27.58 -39.02 3.88
CA PRO A 686 -28.59 -40.04 4.12
C PRO A 686 -29.01 -40.80 2.84
N ALA A 687 -28.71 -40.27 1.65
CA ALA A 687 -29.21 -40.83 0.38
C ALA A 687 -28.10 -41.44 -0.50
N GLY A 688 -26.95 -40.77 -0.65
CA GLY A 688 -25.86 -41.30 -1.47
C GLY A 688 -24.70 -40.33 -1.68
N ILE A 689 -23.56 -40.87 -2.07
CA ILE A 689 -22.33 -40.13 -2.42
C ILE A 689 -21.81 -40.73 -3.73
N GLY A 690 -21.43 -39.89 -4.69
CA GLY A 690 -20.93 -40.32 -6.01
C GLY A 690 -19.58 -39.73 -6.35
N LEU A 691 -18.72 -40.54 -6.97
CA LEU A 691 -17.45 -40.11 -7.57
C LEU A 691 -17.51 -40.47 -9.07
N SER A 692 -17.40 -39.48 -9.95
CA SER A 692 -17.51 -39.69 -11.40
C SER A 692 -16.50 -38.80 -12.15
N THR A 693 -15.88 -39.35 -13.19
CA THR A 693 -14.85 -38.68 -14.00
C THR A 693 -14.75 -39.34 -15.37
N GLN A 694 -14.42 -38.55 -16.38
CA GLN A 694 -14.26 -39.05 -17.75
C GLN A 694 -12.92 -39.75 -17.99
N GLN A 695 -11.89 -39.40 -17.22
CA GLN A 695 -10.53 -39.92 -17.43
C GLN A 695 -10.15 -40.95 -16.37
N SER A 696 -9.87 -40.50 -15.15
CA SER A 696 -9.37 -41.38 -14.09
C SER A 696 -9.82 -40.92 -12.71
N ALA A 697 -10.23 -41.87 -11.87
CA ALA A 697 -10.40 -41.70 -10.43
C ALA A 697 -9.30 -42.49 -9.72
N GLN A 698 -8.68 -41.92 -8.69
CA GLN A 698 -7.62 -42.55 -7.91
C GLN A 698 -7.97 -42.53 -6.42
N ILE A 699 -7.77 -43.67 -5.74
CA ILE A 699 -7.93 -43.81 -4.29
C ILE A 699 -6.65 -44.48 -3.79
N ASN A 700 -5.86 -43.75 -3.01
CA ASN A 700 -4.58 -44.22 -2.48
C ASN A 700 -4.54 -43.96 -0.97
N ALA A 701 -3.97 -44.89 -0.21
CA ALA A 701 -3.65 -44.69 1.20
C ALA A 701 -2.40 -45.48 1.56
N ASP A 702 -1.50 -44.91 2.36
CA ASP A 702 -0.24 -45.57 2.76
C ASP A 702 -0.47 -46.75 3.71
N ARG A 703 -1.62 -46.79 4.39
CA ARG A 703 -1.95 -47.82 5.39
C ARG A 703 -3.17 -48.64 5.02
N HIS A 704 -4.36 -48.02 4.97
CA HIS A 704 -5.62 -48.76 4.85
C HIS A 704 -6.59 -48.08 3.89
N VAL A 705 -7.17 -48.87 2.98
CA VAL A 705 -8.38 -48.51 2.21
C VAL A 705 -9.48 -49.48 2.64
N ASN A 706 -10.50 -48.97 3.33
CA ASN A 706 -11.66 -49.76 3.76
C ASN A 706 -12.85 -49.48 2.83
N VAL A 707 -13.39 -50.53 2.20
CA VAL A 707 -14.65 -50.45 1.43
C VAL A 707 -15.65 -51.39 2.07
N VAL A 708 -16.66 -50.84 2.74
CA VAL A 708 -17.65 -51.58 3.55
C VAL A 708 -19.05 -51.29 3.02
N THR A 709 -19.82 -52.35 2.74
CA THR A 709 -21.20 -52.23 2.25
C THR A 709 -22.12 -53.09 3.10
N GLY A 710 -23.25 -52.53 3.58
CA GLY A 710 -24.25 -53.28 4.36
C GLY A 710 -24.99 -54.38 3.58
N GLN A 711 -24.91 -54.37 2.25
CA GLN A 711 -25.57 -55.33 1.37
C GLN A 711 -24.60 -55.85 0.29
N SER A 712 -24.70 -55.33 -0.94
CA SER A 712 -23.93 -55.81 -2.10
C SER A 712 -22.82 -54.83 -2.50
N MET A 713 -21.68 -55.38 -2.92
CA MET A 713 -20.61 -54.67 -3.62
C MET A 713 -20.58 -55.10 -5.09
N HIS A 714 -20.58 -54.14 -6.02
CA HIS A 714 -20.49 -54.39 -7.45
C HIS A 714 -19.18 -53.81 -8.01
N ILE A 715 -18.37 -54.65 -8.66
CA ILE A 715 -17.14 -54.25 -9.35
C ILE A 715 -17.26 -54.67 -10.82
N ALA A 716 -17.17 -53.71 -11.74
CA ALA A 716 -17.22 -53.95 -13.18
C ALA A 716 -16.10 -53.16 -13.88
N ALA A 717 -15.37 -53.81 -14.78
CA ALA A 717 -14.31 -53.20 -15.59
C ALA A 717 -14.54 -53.51 -17.07
N GLY A 718 -14.54 -52.48 -17.92
CA GLY A 718 -14.81 -52.64 -19.36
C GLY A 718 -13.70 -53.35 -20.15
N ARG A 719 -12.46 -53.34 -19.64
CA ARG A 719 -11.30 -53.95 -20.30
C ARG A 719 -10.59 -54.97 -19.42
N SER A 720 -10.07 -54.53 -18.27
CA SER A 720 -9.27 -55.38 -17.39
C SER A 720 -9.47 -54.97 -15.94
N LEU A 721 -9.53 -55.96 -15.05
CA LEU A 721 -9.42 -55.80 -13.60
C LEU A 721 -8.09 -56.44 -13.19
N LEU A 722 -7.16 -55.65 -12.65
CA LEU A 722 -5.84 -56.10 -12.23
C LEU A 722 -5.71 -55.93 -10.73
N ALA A 723 -5.32 -56.99 -10.03
CA ALA A 723 -5.03 -56.99 -8.60
C ALA A 723 -3.66 -57.62 -8.37
N SER A 724 -2.74 -56.86 -7.76
CA SER A 724 -1.39 -57.30 -7.44
C SER A 724 -1.10 -56.98 -5.99
N VAL A 725 -0.66 -57.98 -5.22
CA VAL A 725 -0.38 -57.87 -3.79
C VAL A 725 1.03 -58.37 -3.49
N THR A 726 1.68 -57.79 -2.49
CA THR A 726 3.02 -58.22 -2.07
C THR A 726 2.98 -59.43 -1.13
N GLU A 727 2.02 -59.44 -0.19
CA GLU A 727 1.93 -60.50 0.83
C GLU A 727 0.82 -61.49 0.56
N LYS A 728 -0.46 -61.06 0.54
CA LYS A 728 -1.60 -61.99 0.47
C LYS A 728 -2.86 -61.41 -0.18
N ILE A 729 -3.60 -62.28 -0.90
CA ILE A 729 -5.01 -62.08 -1.27
C ILE A 729 -5.82 -63.11 -0.47
N SER A 730 -6.85 -62.66 0.27
CA SER A 730 -7.80 -63.54 0.96
C SER A 730 -9.21 -63.26 0.49
N LEU A 731 -9.93 -64.29 0.04
CA LEU A 731 -11.31 -64.22 -0.42
C LEU A 731 -12.16 -65.21 0.38
N PHE A 732 -13.13 -64.70 1.14
CA PHE A 732 -13.98 -65.50 2.03
C PHE A 732 -15.48 -65.31 1.70
N VAL A 733 -16.24 -66.41 1.66
CA VAL A 733 -17.69 -66.42 1.49
C VAL A 733 -18.31 -67.34 2.54
N GLN A 734 -19.17 -66.80 3.41
CA GLN A 734 -19.77 -67.57 4.51
C GLN A 734 -20.87 -68.56 4.05
N GLY A 735 -21.75 -68.14 3.13
CA GLY A 735 -23.01 -68.86 2.87
C GLY A 735 -23.10 -69.58 1.52
N ALA A 736 -23.11 -68.83 0.41
CA ALA A 736 -23.54 -69.33 -0.91
C ALA A 736 -22.41 -69.90 -1.81
N GLY A 737 -21.15 -69.83 -1.37
CA GLY A 737 -19.97 -70.32 -2.09
C GLY A 737 -19.39 -69.35 -3.14
N MET A 738 -18.26 -69.72 -3.74
CA MET A 738 -17.50 -68.93 -4.72
C MET A 738 -17.60 -69.54 -6.14
N LYS A 739 -17.63 -68.70 -7.18
CA LYS A 739 -17.64 -69.12 -8.59
C LYS A 739 -16.64 -68.32 -9.41
N LEU A 740 -15.84 -69.00 -10.24
CA LEU A 740 -14.87 -68.40 -11.17
C LEU A 740 -15.18 -68.89 -12.58
N PHE A 741 -15.50 -67.96 -13.50
CA PHE A 741 -15.87 -68.27 -14.87
C PHE A 741 -14.99 -67.50 -15.86
N ALA A 742 -14.48 -68.17 -16.88
CA ALA A 742 -13.88 -67.54 -18.06
C ALA A 742 -14.70 -67.94 -19.31
N GLY A 743 -15.32 -66.96 -19.98
CA GLY A 743 -16.26 -67.23 -21.07
C GLY A 743 -15.64 -67.65 -22.41
N LYS A 744 -14.42 -67.18 -22.71
CA LYS A 744 -13.66 -67.54 -23.93
C LYS A 744 -12.16 -67.83 -23.68
N GLY A 745 -11.64 -67.46 -22.51
CA GLY A 745 -10.22 -67.62 -22.15
C GLY A 745 -10.00 -68.72 -21.09
N LYS A 746 -8.74 -68.96 -20.72
CA LYS A 746 -8.39 -69.90 -19.64
C LYS A 746 -8.60 -69.30 -18.25
N VAL A 747 -8.98 -70.14 -17.29
CA VAL A 747 -8.71 -69.88 -15.87
C VAL A 747 -7.38 -70.57 -15.57
N GLU A 748 -6.40 -69.79 -15.13
CA GLU A 748 -5.05 -70.28 -14.84
C GLU A 748 -4.69 -69.97 -13.38
N ILE A 749 -4.24 -71.00 -12.66
CA ILE A 749 -3.79 -70.91 -11.26
C ILE A 749 -2.38 -71.49 -11.22
N GLN A 750 -1.41 -70.73 -10.75
CA GLN A 750 0.00 -71.12 -10.67
C GLN A 750 0.58 -70.75 -9.30
N ALA A 751 1.36 -71.64 -8.72
CA ALA A 751 2.22 -71.38 -7.57
C ALA A 751 3.66 -71.72 -7.96
N HIS A 752 4.60 -70.80 -7.73
CA HIS A 752 5.97 -70.93 -8.24
C HIS A 752 6.94 -71.56 -7.24
N SER A 753 6.82 -71.21 -5.96
CA SER A 753 7.71 -71.67 -4.88
C SER A 753 7.03 -72.59 -3.87
N ASP A 754 5.72 -72.77 -3.97
CA ASP A 754 4.92 -73.53 -3.00
C ASP A 754 3.77 -74.30 -3.71
N ASN A 755 2.96 -75.01 -2.93
CA ASN A 755 1.89 -75.87 -3.43
C ASN A 755 0.62 -75.12 -3.89
N ILE A 756 -0.17 -75.80 -4.72
CA ILE A 756 -1.58 -75.47 -4.93
C ILE A 756 -2.38 -76.53 -4.16
N GLU A 757 -3.12 -76.12 -3.13
CA GLU A 757 -4.01 -77.01 -2.37
C GLU A 757 -5.47 -76.88 -2.81
N LEU A 758 -6.11 -78.00 -3.18
CA LEU A 758 -7.52 -78.08 -3.52
C LEU A 758 -8.21 -79.10 -2.59
N THR A 759 -8.84 -78.59 -1.53
CA THR A 759 -9.46 -79.41 -0.48
C THR A 759 -10.99 -79.30 -0.53
N ALA A 760 -11.70 -80.44 -0.48
CA ALA A 760 -13.16 -80.47 -0.38
C ALA A 760 -13.62 -81.61 0.54
N GLN A 761 -14.54 -81.35 1.47
CA GLN A 761 -15.10 -82.37 2.35
C GLN A 761 -15.87 -83.47 1.59
N LYS A 762 -16.43 -83.13 0.43
CA LYS A 762 -17.20 -84.06 -0.41
C LYS A 762 -16.35 -84.60 -1.56
N SER A 763 -16.38 -83.94 -2.72
CA SER A 763 -15.70 -84.42 -3.92
C SER A 763 -14.93 -83.29 -4.59
N VAL A 764 -13.67 -83.54 -4.95
CA VAL A 764 -12.95 -82.74 -5.95
C VAL A 764 -13.21 -83.38 -7.33
N LYS A 765 -13.75 -82.61 -8.29
CA LYS A 765 -14.03 -83.08 -9.64
C LYS A 765 -13.14 -82.33 -10.64
N LEU A 766 -12.24 -83.06 -11.30
CA LEU A 766 -11.47 -82.58 -12.45
C LEU A 766 -12.08 -83.20 -13.71
N LEU A 767 -12.73 -82.38 -14.54
CA LEU A 767 -13.49 -82.83 -15.70
C LEU A 767 -13.04 -82.05 -16.94
N SER A 768 -12.76 -82.78 -18.03
CA SER A 768 -12.60 -82.22 -19.37
C SER A 768 -13.73 -82.74 -20.23
N ALA A 769 -14.54 -81.85 -20.81
CA ALA A 769 -15.76 -82.24 -21.52
C ALA A 769 -15.50 -82.78 -22.94
N THR A 770 -14.41 -82.37 -23.57
CA THR A 770 -14.14 -82.64 -25.00
C THR A 770 -12.79 -83.32 -25.24
N GLU A 771 -11.75 -82.97 -24.47
CA GLU A 771 -10.39 -83.43 -24.75
C GLU A 771 -9.87 -84.33 -23.63
N LYS A 772 -8.90 -83.84 -22.85
CA LYS A 772 -8.16 -84.64 -21.86
C LYS A 772 -7.99 -83.89 -20.54
N VAL A 773 -7.75 -84.66 -19.47
CA VAL A 773 -7.21 -84.18 -18.20
C VAL A 773 -5.76 -84.67 -18.15
N GLU A 774 -4.80 -83.76 -17.98
CA GLU A 774 -3.37 -84.08 -17.92
C GLU A 774 -2.83 -83.82 -16.51
N MET A 775 -2.09 -84.79 -15.97
CA MET A 775 -1.36 -84.68 -14.70
C MET A 775 0.06 -85.17 -14.96
N ALA A 776 1.05 -84.32 -14.69
CA ALA A 776 2.47 -84.60 -14.89
C ALA A 776 3.26 -84.01 -13.71
N ALA A 777 4.27 -84.72 -13.22
CA ALA A 777 5.17 -84.26 -12.16
C ALA A 777 6.59 -84.77 -12.44
N GLU A 778 7.61 -84.01 -12.03
CA GLU A 778 9.02 -84.38 -12.24
C GLU A 778 9.44 -85.58 -11.39
N LYS A 779 9.01 -85.62 -10.13
CA LYS A 779 9.41 -86.66 -9.17
C LYS A 779 8.39 -87.79 -9.05
N GLU A 780 7.13 -87.45 -8.77
CA GLU A 780 6.12 -88.43 -8.38
C GLU A 780 4.69 -87.95 -8.63
N ILE A 781 3.84 -88.86 -9.12
CA ILE A 781 2.37 -88.73 -9.05
C ILE A 781 1.85 -89.86 -8.16
N LEU A 782 1.13 -89.50 -7.09
CA LEU A 782 0.52 -90.45 -6.15
C LEU A 782 -0.99 -90.25 -6.10
N LEU A 783 -1.75 -91.27 -6.47
CA LEU A 783 -3.20 -91.34 -6.29
C LEU A 783 -3.49 -92.38 -5.22
N THR A 784 -4.11 -91.99 -4.11
CA THR A 784 -4.34 -92.88 -2.96
C THR A 784 -5.78 -92.82 -2.48
N SER A 785 -6.34 -93.95 -2.03
CA SER A 785 -7.66 -94.04 -1.44
C SER A 785 -7.77 -95.27 -0.54
N GLY A 786 -8.11 -95.09 0.74
CA GLY A 786 -8.36 -96.18 1.68
C GLY A 786 -7.21 -97.20 1.85
N GLY A 787 -5.96 -96.78 1.62
CA GLY A 787 -4.76 -97.63 1.67
C GLY A 787 -4.35 -98.27 0.34
N ALA A 788 -5.19 -98.20 -0.71
CA ALA A 788 -4.80 -98.55 -2.08
C ALA A 788 -4.18 -97.33 -2.79
N TYR A 789 -3.19 -97.55 -3.65
CA TYR A 789 -2.56 -96.47 -4.39
C TYR A 789 -2.07 -96.87 -5.78
N ILE A 790 -2.00 -95.85 -6.64
CA ILE A 790 -1.27 -95.85 -7.91
C ILE A 790 -0.17 -94.81 -7.78
N ARG A 791 1.08 -95.25 -7.87
CA ARG A 791 2.25 -94.38 -7.78
C ARG A 791 3.06 -94.46 -9.07
N ILE A 792 3.36 -93.31 -9.65
CA ILE A 792 4.18 -93.17 -10.85
C ILE A 792 5.43 -92.37 -10.47
N ALA A 793 6.60 -93.00 -10.46
CA ALA A 793 7.87 -92.38 -10.04
C ALA A 793 9.08 -93.00 -10.76
N GLY A 794 10.02 -92.17 -11.23
CA GLY A 794 11.25 -92.64 -11.89
C GLY A 794 11.02 -93.52 -13.13
N GLY A 795 9.91 -93.31 -13.85
CA GLY A 795 9.49 -94.13 -15.00
C GLY A 795 8.77 -95.43 -14.65
N ASN A 796 8.63 -95.78 -13.37
CA ASN A 796 7.94 -96.99 -12.91
C ASN A 796 6.49 -96.70 -12.50
N ILE A 797 5.60 -97.68 -12.73
CA ILE A 797 4.21 -97.65 -12.24
C ILE A 797 4.06 -98.73 -11.16
N GLN A 798 3.70 -98.32 -9.94
CA GLN A 798 3.38 -99.20 -8.82
C GLN A 798 1.87 -99.17 -8.57
N ILE A 799 1.24 -100.34 -8.61
CA ILE A 799 -0.20 -100.51 -8.32
C ILE A 799 -0.31 -101.46 -7.13
N HIS A 800 -0.72 -100.94 -5.97
CA HIS A 800 -0.84 -101.71 -4.73
C HIS A 800 -2.21 -101.49 -4.10
N ALA A 801 -2.81 -102.56 -3.59
CA ALA A 801 -4.04 -102.52 -2.81
C ALA A 801 -3.91 -103.44 -1.58
N PRO A 802 -4.50 -103.08 -0.42
CA PRO A 802 -4.57 -103.97 0.75
C PRO A 802 -5.40 -105.24 0.48
N GLY A 803 -6.28 -105.21 -0.53
CA GLY A 803 -7.11 -106.32 -0.99
C GLY A 803 -6.81 -106.73 -2.44
N LYS A 804 -7.84 -107.15 -3.18
CA LYS A 804 -7.71 -107.61 -4.58
C LYS A 804 -7.50 -106.43 -5.56
N ILE A 805 -6.52 -106.53 -6.45
CA ILE A 805 -6.44 -105.73 -7.67
C ILE A 805 -7.21 -106.48 -8.78
N ASP A 806 -8.37 -105.97 -9.19
CA ASP A 806 -9.23 -106.61 -10.21
C ASP A 806 -9.07 -105.90 -11.56
N VAL A 807 -8.41 -106.56 -12.51
CA VAL A 807 -8.18 -106.03 -13.87
C VAL A 807 -9.02 -106.84 -14.85
N LYS A 808 -10.00 -106.22 -15.51
CA LYS A 808 -10.95 -106.89 -16.40
C LYS A 808 -10.78 -106.48 -17.87
N GLY A 809 -10.42 -107.43 -18.73
CA GLY A 809 -10.33 -107.27 -20.19
C GLY A 809 -10.25 -108.63 -20.89
N SER A 810 -10.64 -108.72 -22.17
CA SER A 810 -10.56 -109.97 -22.98
C SER A 810 -9.16 -110.24 -23.54
N THR A 811 -8.21 -109.31 -23.42
CA THR A 811 -6.82 -109.45 -23.89
C THR A 811 -5.91 -108.48 -23.11
N HIS A 812 -4.74 -108.95 -22.67
CA HIS A 812 -3.74 -108.13 -21.98
C HIS A 812 -2.39 -108.31 -22.67
N ALA A 813 -1.87 -107.26 -23.30
CA ALA A 813 -0.57 -107.26 -24.00
C ALA A 813 0.39 -106.27 -23.33
N PHE A 814 1.53 -106.76 -22.84
CA PHE A 814 2.60 -105.95 -22.26
C PHE A 814 3.78 -105.89 -23.25
N SER A 815 3.69 -104.97 -24.21
CA SER A 815 4.59 -104.86 -25.36
C SER A 815 5.91 -104.15 -25.02
N GLY A 816 6.72 -104.66 -24.09
CA GLY A 816 8.05 -104.10 -23.76
C GLY A 816 8.03 -102.63 -23.27
N PRO A 817 9.19 -102.05 -22.91
CA PRO A 817 9.27 -100.67 -22.43
C PRO A 817 9.06 -99.66 -23.57
N ALA A 818 8.21 -98.66 -23.34
CA ALA A 818 8.05 -97.49 -24.19
C ALA A 818 8.12 -96.24 -23.31
N GLN A 819 8.86 -95.21 -23.77
CA GLN A 819 9.00 -93.95 -23.06
C GLN A 819 8.42 -92.81 -23.90
N ARG A 820 7.72 -91.89 -23.24
CA ARG A 820 7.21 -90.65 -23.85
C ARG A 820 7.61 -89.50 -22.95
N SER A 821 8.41 -88.57 -23.45
CA SER A 821 8.79 -87.36 -22.73
C SER A 821 7.62 -86.37 -22.70
N TYR A 822 7.19 -85.95 -21.51
CA TYR A 822 6.28 -84.81 -21.35
C TYR A 822 7.14 -83.57 -21.06
N PRO A 823 7.16 -82.55 -21.93
CA PRO A 823 7.90 -81.33 -21.65
C PRO A 823 7.20 -80.59 -20.51
N LEU A 824 7.76 -80.69 -19.30
CA LEU A 824 7.35 -79.83 -18.19
C LEU A 824 7.79 -78.41 -18.53
N THR A 825 6.87 -77.45 -18.42
CA THR A 825 7.19 -76.03 -18.62
C THR A 825 8.30 -75.63 -17.65
N SER A 826 9.42 -75.14 -18.15
CA SER A 826 10.52 -74.68 -17.31
C SER A 826 10.05 -73.48 -16.49
N LEU A 827 10.03 -73.64 -15.17
CA LEU A 827 9.83 -72.52 -14.25
C LEU A 827 10.99 -71.52 -14.44
N PRO A 828 10.75 -70.20 -14.37
CA PRO A 828 11.81 -69.21 -14.45
C PRO A 828 12.86 -69.48 -13.37
N ILE A 829 14.11 -69.71 -13.78
CA ILE A 829 15.24 -70.01 -12.89
C ILE A 829 15.81 -68.68 -12.37
N PRO A 830 16.09 -68.55 -11.05
CA PRO A 830 16.77 -67.39 -10.48
C PRO A 830 18.11 -67.11 -11.18
N ALA A 831 18.48 -65.84 -11.32
CA ALA A 831 19.61 -65.41 -12.14
C ALA A 831 21.00 -65.86 -11.64
N ASP A 832 21.10 -66.47 -10.45
CA ASP A 832 22.32 -66.68 -9.67
C ASP A 832 22.79 -68.16 -9.55
N MET A 833 22.14 -69.12 -10.21
CA MET A 833 22.50 -70.54 -10.12
C MET A 833 23.73 -70.92 -11.01
N LYS A 834 24.80 -71.49 -10.41
CA LYS A 834 26.03 -71.98 -11.08
C LYS A 834 25.94 -73.50 -11.32
N GLN A 835 25.94 -73.99 -12.56
CA GLN A 835 25.59 -75.39 -12.91
C GLN A 835 26.77 -76.32 -13.23
N PHE A 836 27.84 -75.85 -13.88
CA PHE A 836 28.93 -76.70 -14.37
C PHE A 836 30.24 -76.30 -13.70
N SER A 837 31.10 -77.27 -13.33
CA SER A 837 32.39 -77.01 -12.67
C SER A 837 33.55 -77.66 -13.40
N ASN A 838 34.64 -76.92 -13.59
CA ASN A 838 35.86 -77.36 -14.28
C ASN A 838 37.10 -77.00 -13.44
N ARG A 839 38.21 -77.70 -13.68
CA ARG A 839 39.51 -77.45 -13.02
C ARG A 839 40.63 -77.61 -14.03
N LEU A 840 41.60 -76.71 -14.01
CA LEU A 840 42.81 -76.85 -14.81
C LEU A 840 43.75 -77.89 -14.17
N ASP A 841 44.21 -78.85 -14.95
CA ASP A 841 45.23 -79.83 -14.52
C ASP A 841 46.31 -79.96 -15.61
N LEU A 842 47.50 -79.46 -15.33
CA LEU A 842 48.66 -79.50 -16.23
C LEU A 842 49.66 -80.59 -15.87
N SER A 843 49.36 -81.43 -14.86
CA SER A 843 50.27 -82.47 -14.37
C SER A 843 50.59 -83.56 -15.41
N GLY A 844 49.80 -83.67 -16.49
CA GLY A 844 49.98 -84.66 -17.55
C GLY A 844 50.75 -84.18 -18.79
N LEU A 845 51.21 -82.92 -18.84
CA LEU A 845 51.84 -82.35 -20.04
C LEU A 845 53.35 -82.60 -20.14
N ASP A 846 54.00 -83.03 -19.06
CA ASP A 846 55.44 -83.31 -19.05
C ASP A 846 55.70 -84.81 -19.33
N ALA A 847 55.99 -85.15 -20.58
CA ALA A 847 56.66 -86.40 -20.87
C ALA A 847 58.14 -86.26 -20.47
N ILE A 848 58.48 -86.76 -19.27
CA ILE A 848 59.83 -86.88 -18.65
C ILE A 848 60.22 -85.70 -17.73
N ALA A 849 60.09 -85.91 -16.42
CA ALA A 849 61.00 -85.36 -15.40
C ALA A 849 61.03 -86.28 -14.15
N ASP A 850 62.23 -86.56 -13.69
CA ASP A 850 62.66 -87.66 -12.83
C ASP A 850 62.26 -87.59 -11.34
N SER A 851 62.47 -88.74 -10.69
CA SER A 851 62.13 -89.18 -9.33
C SER A 851 62.69 -88.39 -8.13
N ASP A 852 63.08 -87.12 -8.27
CA ASP A 852 63.76 -86.37 -7.20
C ASP A 852 63.02 -85.08 -6.77
N GLY A 853 61.69 -85.11 -6.75
CA GLY A 853 60.87 -84.34 -5.78
C GLY A 853 61.07 -82.81 -5.69
N ALA A 854 61.64 -82.15 -6.70
CA ALA A 854 61.88 -80.71 -6.69
C ALA A 854 61.45 -80.07 -8.01
N THR A 855 60.36 -79.27 -7.91
CA THR A 855 59.80 -78.33 -8.92
C THR A 855 59.28 -78.94 -10.23
N HIS A 856 57.95 -79.12 -10.32
CA HIS A 856 57.21 -79.32 -11.56
C HIS A 856 57.33 -78.07 -12.45
N LEU A 857 57.52 -78.25 -13.75
CA LEU A 857 57.79 -77.15 -14.70
C LEU A 857 56.64 -76.14 -14.83
N TRP A 858 55.45 -76.58 -14.41
CA TRP A 858 54.21 -75.80 -14.36
C TRP A 858 53.71 -75.57 -12.93
N ALA A 859 54.57 -75.71 -11.91
CA ALA A 859 54.24 -75.34 -10.54
C ALA A 859 54.23 -73.82 -10.39
N HIS A 860 53.25 -73.29 -9.66
CA HIS A 860 53.12 -71.86 -9.42
C HIS A 860 52.98 -71.01 -10.70
N THR A 861 52.44 -71.60 -11.77
CA THR A 861 52.22 -70.91 -13.04
C THR A 861 50.88 -70.20 -13.04
N PRO A 862 50.85 -68.88 -13.29
CA PRO A 862 49.60 -68.14 -13.45
C PRO A 862 48.83 -68.67 -14.64
N TYR A 863 47.53 -68.80 -14.47
CA TYR A 863 46.61 -69.10 -15.55
C TYR A 863 45.34 -68.27 -15.41
N TYR A 864 44.66 -68.07 -16.52
CA TYR A 864 43.28 -67.58 -16.51
C TYR A 864 42.45 -68.34 -17.52
N VAL A 865 41.15 -68.42 -17.21
CA VAL A 865 40.17 -69.16 -17.98
C VAL A 865 39.15 -68.19 -18.48
N THR A 866 38.88 -68.27 -19.78
CA THR A 866 37.91 -67.44 -20.48
C THR A 866 36.83 -68.29 -21.10
N THR A 867 35.61 -67.77 -21.22
CA THR A 867 34.58 -68.36 -22.09
C THR A 867 34.99 -68.24 -23.57
N ALA A 868 34.28 -68.89 -24.47
CA ALA A 868 34.47 -68.74 -25.93
C ALA A 868 34.36 -67.28 -26.42
N THR A 869 33.71 -66.41 -25.64
CA THR A 869 33.56 -64.97 -25.91
C THR A 869 34.68 -64.10 -25.34
N GLY A 870 35.69 -64.70 -24.68
CA GLY A 870 36.86 -63.98 -24.14
C GLY A 870 36.67 -63.43 -22.72
N THR A 871 35.53 -63.69 -22.06
CA THR A 871 35.29 -63.24 -20.69
C THR A 871 36.04 -64.09 -19.69
N VAL A 872 36.92 -63.50 -18.88
CA VAL A 872 37.65 -64.21 -17.81
C VAL A 872 36.69 -64.66 -16.71
N ILE A 873 36.53 -65.96 -16.55
CA ILE A 873 35.63 -66.60 -15.56
C ILE A 873 36.39 -67.20 -14.37
N ALA A 874 37.70 -67.37 -14.50
CA ALA A 874 38.58 -67.71 -13.39
C ALA A 874 40.01 -67.26 -13.68
N ARG A 875 40.76 -66.97 -12.62
CA ARG A 875 42.20 -66.74 -12.66
C ARG A 875 42.79 -67.38 -11.42
N GLY A 876 43.99 -67.93 -11.55
CA GLY A 876 44.65 -68.56 -10.43
C GLY A 876 46.09 -68.83 -10.76
N VAL A 877 46.75 -69.47 -9.82
CA VAL A 877 48.10 -69.97 -9.98
C VAL A 877 48.01 -71.47 -9.73
N THR A 878 48.66 -72.27 -10.57
CA THR A 878 48.72 -73.71 -10.34
C THR A 878 49.45 -74.00 -9.03
N ASP A 879 49.02 -75.03 -8.32
CA ASP A 879 49.70 -75.50 -7.12
C ASP A 879 51.05 -76.15 -7.46
N ARG A 880 51.76 -76.65 -6.43
CA ARG A 880 53.07 -77.30 -6.59
C ARG A 880 53.08 -78.53 -7.52
N PHE A 881 51.91 -79.02 -7.94
CA PHE A 881 51.73 -80.16 -8.83
C PHE A 881 51.15 -79.76 -10.20
N GLY A 882 50.99 -78.47 -10.50
CA GLY A 882 50.46 -78.01 -11.78
C GLY A 882 48.91 -77.98 -11.87
N GLN A 883 48.18 -78.07 -10.75
CA GLN A 883 46.71 -78.00 -10.75
C GLN A 883 46.18 -76.63 -10.32
N GLY A 884 45.23 -76.06 -11.07
CA GLY A 884 44.56 -74.80 -10.74
C GLY A 884 43.34 -74.95 -9.83
N GLU A 885 42.81 -73.86 -9.28
CA GLU A 885 41.50 -73.85 -8.59
C GLU A 885 40.31 -74.25 -9.49
N ARG A 886 39.21 -74.68 -8.85
CA ARG A 886 37.97 -75.07 -9.54
C ARG A 886 37.14 -73.84 -9.87
N PHE A 887 36.65 -73.76 -11.10
CA PHE A 887 35.80 -72.67 -11.59
C PHE A 887 34.49 -73.19 -12.16
N PHE A 888 33.52 -72.30 -12.33
CA PHE A 888 32.14 -72.67 -12.66
C PHE A 888 31.61 -71.89 -13.86
N THR A 889 30.86 -72.57 -14.74
CA THR A 889 30.10 -71.96 -15.84
C THR A 889 28.60 -72.21 -15.65
N ARG A 890 27.78 -71.33 -16.22
CA ARG A 890 26.32 -71.46 -16.17
C ARG A 890 25.83 -72.50 -17.17
N GLU A 891 26.46 -72.57 -18.33
CA GLU A 891 26.12 -73.51 -19.40
C GLU A 891 27.32 -74.43 -19.69
N SER A 892 27.07 -75.56 -20.34
CA SER A 892 28.12 -76.46 -20.82
C SER A 892 28.78 -75.84 -22.05
N GLU A 893 29.64 -74.84 -21.83
CA GLU A 893 30.34 -74.11 -22.87
C GLU A 893 31.85 -74.44 -22.88
N PRO A 894 32.50 -74.45 -24.05
CA PRO A 894 33.95 -74.56 -24.12
C PRO A 894 34.61 -73.32 -23.51
N VAL A 895 35.68 -73.57 -22.74
CA VAL A 895 36.48 -72.54 -22.08
C VAL A 895 37.90 -72.58 -22.61
N HIS A 896 38.51 -71.41 -22.81
CA HIS A 896 39.90 -71.27 -23.20
C HIS A 896 40.76 -70.99 -21.98
N ILE A 897 41.85 -71.74 -21.85
CA ILE A 897 42.77 -71.65 -20.72
C ILE A 897 44.09 -71.10 -21.23
N TRP A 898 44.55 -70.03 -20.60
CA TRP A 898 45.76 -69.29 -20.95
C TRP A 898 46.78 -69.45 -19.84
N ILE A 899 48.02 -69.81 -20.18
CA ILE A 899 49.10 -70.18 -19.25
C ILE A 899 50.37 -69.48 -19.72
N GLU A 900 51.12 -68.85 -18.82
CA GLU A 900 52.21 -67.93 -19.16
C GLU A 900 53.54 -68.36 -18.51
N LYS A 901 54.66 -68.33 -19.23
CA LYS A 901 55.94 -68.90 -18.75
C LYS A 901 57.13 -67.94 -18.65
N ASP A 902 57.20 -66.82 -19.38
CA ASP A 902 58.31 -65.84 -19.25
C ASP A 902 57.88 -64.40 -19.65
N GLU A 903 58.12 -63.43 -18.75
CA GLU A 903 57.98 -61.96 -18.81
C GLU A 903 56.63 -61.31 -19.25
N TRP A 904 56.01 -60.56 -18.32
CA TRP A 904 54.84 -59.69 -18.56
C TRP A 904 55.24 -58.41 -19.31
N LEU A 905 54.69 -58.20 -20.51
CA LEU A 905 54.66 -56.89 -21.15
C LEU A 905 53.58 -56.03 -20.48
N SER A 906 54.00 -54.83 -20.09
CA SER A 906 53.22 -53.81 -19.39
C SER A 906 51.99 -53.37 -20.16
N SER A 907 50.92 -53.12 -19.40
CA SER A 907 49.61 -52.63 -19.78
C SER A 907 49.65 -51.24 -20.41
N GLU A 908 49.64 -51.14 -21.74
CA GLU A 908 48.87 -50.20 -22.58
C GLU A 908 49.30 -50.34 -24.06
N GLU A 909 48.32 -50.20 -24.98
CA GLU A 909 48.36 -50.13 -26.47
C GLU A 909 47.89 -51.42 -27.24
N VAL A 910 46.61 -51.54 -27.68
CA VAL A 910 45.89 -50.92 -28.86
C VAL A 910 45.82 -51.93 -30.03
N GLU A 911 44.75 -52.22 -30.79
CA GLU A 911 43.31 -51.94 -30.87
C GLU A 911 42.69 -52.81 -32.01
N VAL A 912 41.35 -52.77 -32.15
CA VAL A 912 40.49 -53.02 -33.35
C VAL A 912 39.95 -54.44 -33.63
N ALA A 913 38.67 -54.68 -33.28
CA ALA A 913 37.56 -55.04 -34.20
C ALA A 913 36.43 -55.84 -33.49
N SER A 914 35.46 -55.15 -32.88
CA SER A 914 34.30 -55.75 -32.20
C SER A 914 33.09 -55.89 -33.12
N ALA A 915 32.55 -57.10 -33.27
CA ALA A 915 31.22 -57.34 -33.86
C ALA A 915 30.51 -58.57 -33.26
N SER A 916 30.15 -58.52 -31.98
CA SER A 916 28.91 -59.14 -31.48
C SER A 916 28.44 -58.36 -30.26
N LEU A 917 27.20 -57.89 -30.32
CA LEU A 917 26.55 -56.89 -29.46
C LEU A 917 26.74 -57.15 -27.95
N ALA A 918 27.79 -56.56 -27.39
CA ALA A 918 27.99 -56.41 -25.96
C ALA A 918 26.89 -55.50 -25.37
N PRO A 919 26.25 -55.88 -24.25
CA PRO A 919 25.63 -54.91 -23.36
C PRO A 919 26.72 -53.90 -23.02
N GLY A 920 26.39 -52.62 -23.18
CA GLY A 920 27.28 -51.52 -22.83
C GLY A 920 27.80 -51.65 -21.38
N PRO A 921 28.80 -50.84 -21.03
CA PRO A 921 29.43 -50.90 -19.71
C PRO A 921 28.34 -51.00 -18.64
N ALA A 922 28.52 -51.86 -17.64
CA ALA A 922 27.91 -51.55 -16.35
C ALA A 922 28.24 -50.07 -16.14
N PRO A 923 27.26 -49.16 -16.15
CA PRO A 923 27.58 -47.76 -15.97
C PRO A 923 28.35 -47.74 -14.66
N ALA A 924 29.59 -47.22 -14.69
CA ALA A 924 30.24 -46.80 -13.47
C ALA A 924 29.13 -46.13 -12.67
N MET A 925 28.78 -46.68 -11.49
CA MET A 925 27.66 -46.17 -10.70
C MET A 925 27.79 -44.66 -10.77
N PRO A 926 26.83 -43.95 -11.42
CA PRO A 926 27.06 -42.56 -11.75
C PRO A 926 27.41 -41.85 -10.46
N ASP A 927 28.47 -41.04 -10.51
CA ASP A 927 28.97 -40.40 -9.31
C ASP A 927 27.93 -39.41 -8.79
N CYS A 928 27.05 -39.90 -7.91
CA CYS A 928 26.04 -39.10 -7.23
C CYS A 928 26.60 -38.43 -5.98
N SER A 929 27.94 -38.40 -5.79
CA SER A 929 28.57 -37.75 -4.64
C SER A 929 28.35 -36.24 -4.61
N TYR A 930 27.95 -35.61 -5.72
CA TYR A 930 27.53 -34.21 -5.76
C TYR A 930 26.21 -33.95 -5.00
N LEU A 931 25.42 -35.00 -4.71
CA LEU A 931 24.22 -34.95 -3.87
C LEU A 931 24.53 -35.14 -2.37
N ASP A 932 25.79 -35.07 -1.98
CA ASP A 932 26.22 -35.10 -0.59
C ASP A 932 26.18 -33.68 0.01
N GLY A 933 25.34 -33.47 1.02
CA GLY A 933 25.21 -32.20 1.71
C GLY A 933 26.48 -31.66 2.38
N THR A 934 27.55 -32.48 2.45
CA THR A 934 28.89 -32.03 2.89
C THR A 934 29.70 -31.34 1.80
N LYS A 935 29.26 -31.38 0.53
CA LYS A 935 29.91 -30.66 -0.58
C LYS A 935 29.69 -29.16 -0.47
N GLY A 936 30.62 -28.39 -1.02
CA GLY A 936 30.56 -26.92 -1.01
C GLY A 936 29.32 -26.38 -1.72
N ARG A 937 29.03 -26.87 -2.93
CA ARG A 937 27.88 -26.55 -3.78
C ARG A 937 27.39 -27.80 -4.50
N ILE A 938 26.17 -27.73 -5.04
CA ILE A 938 25.65 -28.70 -6.00
C ILE A 938 26.27 -28.41 -7.37
N ASP A 939 27.29 -29.17 -7.74
CA ASP A 939 27.90 -29.13 -9.07
C ASP A 939 27.87 -30.54 -9.66
N ALA A 940 26.86 -30.80 -10.50
CA ALA A 940 26.68 -32.10 -11.11
C ALA A 940 27.68 -32.34 -12.25
N PRO A 941 28.06 -33.60 -12.54
CA PRO A 941 28.78 -33.95 -13.77
C PRO A 941 28.07 -33.36 -15.00
N ARG A 942 28.87 -32.86 -15.96
CA ARG A 942 28.39 -32.14 -17.15
C ARG A 942 27.26 -32.85 -17.90
N ASP A 943 27.30 -34.18 -17.96
CA ASP A 943 26.31 -34.99 -18.69
C ASP A 943 24.89 -34.96 -18.06
N PHE A 944 24.76 -34.46 -16.83
CA PHE A 944 23.47 -34.31 -16.14
C PHE A 944 22.76 -32.99 -16.46
N TYR A 945 23.48 -31.99 -17.00
CA TYR A 945 22.89 -30.75 -17.50
C TYR A 945 22.43 -30.91 -18.96
N THR A 946 21.44 -31.78 -19.16
CA THR A 946 20.90 -32.10 -20.48
C THR A 946 20.18 -30.91 -21.13
N LYS A 947 20.25 -30.81 -22.45
CA LYS A 947 19.57 -29.77 -23.24
C LYS A 947 18.05 -29.90 -23.13
N LYS A 948 17.42 -28.95 -22.45
CA LYS A 948 15.96 -28.84 -22.24
C LYS A 948 15.31 -27.80 -23.16
N ASN A 949 16.08 -26.87 -23.71
CA ASN A 949 15.57 -25.79 -24.57
C ASN A 949 16.31 -25.71 -25.91
N VAL A 950 15.60 -25.18 -26.92
CA VAL A 950 16.20 -24.76 -28.19
C VAL A 950 16.60 -23.29 -28.06
N VAL A 951 17.90 -23.01 -28.15
CA VAL A 951 18.44 -21.64 -28.08
C VAL A 951 19.02 -21.25 -29.44
N SER A 952 18.64 -20.08 -29.94
CA SER A 952 19.28 -19.44 -31.10
C SER A 952 19.80 -18.06 -30.72
N LEU A 953 20.98 -17.69 -31.22
CA LEU A 953 21.63 -16.42 -30.93
C LEU A 953 21.70 -15.56 -32.20
N GLU A 954 21.15 -14.35 -32.15
CA GLU A 954 21.30 -13.37 -33.22
C GLU A 954 22.68 -12.72 -33.19
N PRO A 955 23.19 -12.20 -34.33
CA PRO A 955 24.44 -11.44 -34.36
C PRO A 955 24.41 -10.27 -33.37
N GLY A 956 25.51 -10.10 -32.63
CA GLY A 956 25.64 -9.07 -31.60
C GLY A 956 25.55 -7.65 -32.17
N LYS A 957 24.90 -6.75 -31.42
CA LYS A 957 24.79 -5.32 -31.74
C LYS A 957 25.45 -4.48 -30.65
N GLU A 958 26.31 -3.53 -31.02
CA GLU A 958 26.88 -2.59 -30.05
C GLU A 958 25.79 -1.78 -29.34
N THR A 959 25.96 -1.63 -28.03
CA THR A 959 25.08 -0.88 -27.15
C THR A 959 25.87 -0.26 -25.99
N LYS A 960 25.19 0.54 -25.17
CA LYS A 960 25.66 0.91 -23.84
C LYS A 960 24.77 0.26 -22.79
N PHE A 961 25.37 -0.22 -21.71
CA PHE A 961 24.63 -0.84 -20.62
C PHE A 961 25.24 -0.47 -19.26
N SER A 962 24.37 -0.21 -18.29
CA SER A 962 24.78 0.04 -16.91
C SER A 962 24.86 -1.27 -16.14
N PHE A 963 26.07 -1.82 -16.02
CA PHE A 963 26.31 -3.05 -15.28
C PHE A 963 26.20 -2.80 -13.76
N PRO A 964 25.55 -3.69 -12.99
CA PRO A 964 25.42 -3.55 -11.54
C PRO A 964 26.78 -3.35 -10.85
N GLY A 965 26.99 -2.22 -10.15
CA GLY A 965 28.28 -1.89 -9.53
C GLY A 965 29.42 -1.46 -10.47
N GLY A 966 29.29 -1.66 -11.79
CA GLY A 966 30.30 -1.33 -12.79
C GLY A 966 30.09 -0.02 -13.56
N GLY A 967 28.89 0.58 -13.45
CA GLY A 967 28.49 1.81 -14.16
C GLY A 967 28.12 1.58 -15.63
N GLU A 968 27.79 2.66 -16.36
CA GLU A 968 27.50 2.60 -17.79
C GLU A 968 28.78 2.35 -18.61
N ARG A 969 28.77 1.28 -19.42
CA ARG A 969 29.90 0.87 -20.26
C ARG A 969 29.43 0.45 -21.66
N LYS A 970 30.38 0.37 -22.59
CA LYS A 970 30.11 -0.22 -23.91
C LYS A 970 29.94 -1.73 -23.77
N ALA A 971 28.89 -2.24 -24.41
CA ALA A 971 28.56 -3.65 -24.40
C ALA A 971 28.11 -4.09 -25.80
N THR A 972 28.12 -5.39 -26.02
CA THR A 972 27.50 -6.03 -27.17
C THR A 972 26.24 -6.75 -26.68
N LEU A 973 25.09 -6.38 -27.24
CA LEU A 973 23.81 -7.04 -27.01
C LEU A 973 23.64 -8.18 -27.99
N TYR A 974 23.49 -9.40 -27.49
CA TYR A 974 23.07 -10.57 -28.25
C TYR A 974 21.63 -10.92 -27.89
N ARG A 975 20.74 -10.96 -28.88
CA ARG A 975 19.37 -11.44 -28.66
C ARG A 975 19.34 -12.94 -28.81
N ALA A 976 19.06 -13.64 -27.73
CA ALA A 976 18.80 -15.06 -27.74
C ALA A 976 17.29 -15.32 -27.87
N LYS A 977 16.89 -16.39 -28.56
CA LYS A 977 15.53 -16.95 -28.47
C LYS A 977 15.63 -18.32 -27.83
N VAL A 978 15.00 -18.50 -26.67
CA VAL A 978 14.90 -19.78 -25.96
C VAL A 978 13.45 -20.25 -26.06
N ASN A 979 13.20 -21.35 -26.79
CA ASN A 979 11.84 -21.85 -27.09
C ASN A 979 10.90 -20.73 -27.60
N ASP A 980 11.37 -19.95 -28.57
CA ASP A 980 10.68 -18.78 -29.15
C ASP A 980 10.46 -17.56 -28.23
N HIS A 981 10.89 -17.62 -26.97
CA HIS A 981 10.90 -16.47 -26.06
C HIS A 981 12.21 -15.67 -26.20
N PRO A 982 12.15 -14.33 -26.36
CA PRO A 982 13.35 -13.50 -26.50
C PRO A 982 14.03 -13.19 -25.16
N PHE A 983 15.36 -13.26 -25.13
CA PHE A 983 16.23 -12.91 -23.99
C PHE A 983 17.38 -12.03 -24.46
N ASP A 984 17.77 -11.06 -23.64
CA ASP A 984 18.94 -10.23 -23.91
C ASP A 984 20.17 -10.76 -23.17
N ILE A 985 21.27 -11.02 -23.88
CA ILE A 985 22.59 -11.34 -23.32
C ILE A 985 23.51 -10.13 -23.55
N LEU A 986 23.96 -9.51 -22.48
CA LEU A 986 24.82 -8.31 -22.53
C LEU A 986 26.25 -8.66 -22.13
N VAL A 987 27.16 -8.53 -23.10
CA VAL A 987 28.59 -8.82 -22.94
C VAL A 987 29.39 -7.51 -22.94
N PRO A 988 30.27 -7.26 -21.96
CA PRO A 988 31.06 -6.05 -21.91
C PRO A 988 32.18 -6.12 -22.94
N ASN A 989 32.50 -4.98 -23.56
CA ASN A 989 33.56 -4.96 -24.58
C ASN A 989 34.97 -5.05 -23.97
N ASP A 990 35.12 -4.78 -22.67
CA ASP A 990 36.42 -4.62 -21.99
C ASP A 990 37.03 -5.95 -21.51
N GLY A 991 36.37 -7.11 -21.74
CA GLY A 991 36.85 -8.44 -21.35
C GLY A 991 36.88 -8.68 -19.83
N ALA A 992 37.40 -9.83 -19.39
CA ALA A 992 37.57 -10.15 -17.97
C ALA A 992 38.79 -9.42 -17.37
N PRO A 993 38.70 -8.90 -16.13
CA PRO A 993 39.87 -8.36 -15.41
C PRO A 993 41.02 -9.36 -15.29
N ALA A 994 42.26 -8.85 -15.25
CA ALA A 994 43.45 -9.68 -15.10
C ALA A 994 43.37 -10.58 -13.85
N GLY A 995 43.59 -11.89 -14.02
CA GLY A 995 43.51 -12.89 -12.94
C GLY A 995 42.09 -13.40 -12.66
N THR A 996 41.12 -13.09 -13.51
CA THR A 996 39.74 -13.57 -13.41
C THR A 996 39.25 -14.14 -14.75
N ALA A 997 38.18 -14.95 -14.71
CA ALA A 997 37.50 -15.43 -15.89
C ALA A 997 36.02 -14.99 -15.90
N LEU A 998 35.47 -14.77 -17.10
CA LEU A 998 34.05 -14.52 -17.35
C LEU A 998 33.54 -15.51 -18.40
N PRO A 999 32.25 -15.91 -18.34
CA PRO A 999 31.63 -16.64 -19.44
C PRO A 999 31.50 -15.75 -20.68
N ASP A 1000 31.45 -16.36 -21.87
CA ASP A 1000 31.10 -15.66 -23.11
C ASP A 1000 29.61 -15.88 -23.46
N GLN A 1001 29.13 -15.21 -24.51
CA GLN A 1001 27.74 -15.34 -24.95
C GLN A 1001 27.36 -16.78 -25.37
N ASN A 1002 28.32 -17.57 -25.86
CA ASN A 1002 28.07 -18.95 -26.29
C ASN A 1002 27.92 -19.86 -25.08
N ALA A 1003 28.72 -19.66 -24.04
CA ALA A 1003 28.63 -20.38 -22.79
C ALA A 1003 27.33 -20.06 -22.04
N ILE A 1004 26.89 -18.79 -22.05
CA ILE A 1004 25.58 -18.39 -21.54
C ILE A 1004 24.45 -19.02 -22.36
N ALA A 1005 24.53 -18.99 -23.70
CA ALA A 1005 23.53 -19.62 -24.55
C ALA A 1005 23.41 -21.12 -24.26
N LYS A 1006 24.53 -21.80 -24.02
CA LYS A 1006 24.56 -23.21 -23.65
C LYS A 1006 24.01 -23.48 -22.25
N ALA A 1007 24.24 -22.60 -21.28
CA ALA A 1007 23.60 -22.71 -19.96
C ALA A 1007 22.08 -22.52 -20.05
N LEU A 1008 21.60 -21.62 -20.92
CA LEU A 1008 20.17 -21.47 -21.21
C LEU A 1008 19.57 -22.72 -21.87
N GLU A 1009 20.35 -23.49 -22.64
CA GLU A 1009 19.89 -24.78 -23.17
C GLU A 1009 19.58 -25.78 -22.05
N ALA A 1010 20.37 -25.81 -20.98
CA ALA A 1010 20.21 -26.74 -19.85
C ALA A 1010 19.23 -26.27 -18.77
N THR A 1011 18.93 -24.97 -18.71
CA THR A 1011 18.08 -24.38 -17.66
C THR A 1011 16.62 -24.85 -17.80
N PRO A 1012 15.98 -25.37 -16.75
CA PRO A 1012 14.59 -25.84 -16.81
C PRO A 1012 13.61 -24.74 -17.28
N PRO A 1013 12.65 -25.03 -18.19
CA PRO A 1013 11.70 -24.04 -18.70
C PRO A 1013 10.97 -23.24 -17.60
N LYS A 1014 10.62 -23.90 -16.49
CA LYS A 1014 9.95 -23.27 -15.34
C LYS A 1014 10.79 -22.20 -14.63
N GLN A 1015 12.12 -22.33 -14.64
CA GLN A 1015 13.02 -21.34 -14.05
C GLN A 1015 13.32 -20.17 -15.02
N LEU A 1016 12.95 -20.30 -16.30
CA LEU A 1016 13.15 -19.25 -17.31
C LEU A 1016 11.96 -18.29 -17.44
N GLU A 1017 10.78 -18.64 -16.90
CA GLU A 1017 9.54 -17.83 -17.07
C GLU A 1017 9.69 -16.36 -16.63
N GLN A 1018 10.59 -16.09 -15.68
CA GLN A 1018 10.83 -14.74 -15.12
C GLN A 1018 12.18 -14.16 -15.53
N LEU A 1019 12.99 -14.91 -16.28
CA LEU A 1019 14.26 -14.41 -16.78
C LEU A 1019 14.01 -13.54 -18.01
N SER A 1020 14.42 -12.28 -17.98
CA SER A 1020 14.33 -11.38 -19.13
C SER A 1020 15.69 -11.06 -19.75
N ARG A 1021 16.77 -11.22 -18.96
CA ARG A 1021 18.11 -10.75 -19.32
C ARG A 1021 19.21 -11.49 -18.56
N VAL A 1022 20.33 -11.73 -19.24
CA VAL A 1022 21.59 -12.14 -18.63
C VAL A 1022 22.65 -11.07 -18.93
N SER A 1023 23.39 -10.63 -17.93
CA SER A 1023 24.50 -9.68 -18.10
C SER A 1023 25.80 -10.26 -17.58
N ILE A 1024 26.89 -10.03 -18.30
CA ILE A 1024 28.24 -10.47 -17.93
C ILE A 1024 28.97 -9.24 -17.41
N ASN A 1025 29.19 -9.16 -16.11
CA ASN A 1025 29.68 -7.96 -15.47
C ASN A 1025 31.21 -7.94 -15.47
N PRO A 1026 31.86 -6.89 -16.00
CA PRO A 1026 33.32 -6.80 -16.02
C PRO A 1026 33.92 -6.42 -14.67
N ALA A 1027 33.11 -6.00 -13.69
CA ALA A 1027 33.56 -5.62 -12.35
C ALA A 1027 33.13 -6.66 -11.30
N PRO A 1028 33.86 -6.84 -10.18
CA PRO A 1028 33.41 -7.65 -9.05
C PRO A 1028 32.07 -7.18 -8.49
N ASN A 1029 31.33 -8.08 -7.85
CA ASN A 1029 30.04 -7.75 -7.28
C ASN A 1029 30.21 -6.72 -6.15
N PRO A 1030 29.56 -5.53 -6.23
CA PRO A 1030 29.69 -4.50 -5.20
C PRO A 1030 29.15 -4.95 -3.84
N GLN A 1031 28.28 -5.97 -3.81
CA GLN A 1031 27.74 -6.52 -2.57
C GLN A 1031 28.67 -7.53 -1.90
N ASP A 1032 29.77 -7.94 -2.53
CA ASP A 1032 30.72 -8.89 -1.93
C ASP A 1032 31.24 -8.37 -0.58
N ALA A 1033 31.46 -7.05 -0.43
CA ALA A 1033 31.88 -6.45 0.85
C ALA A 1033 30.83 -6.61 1.97
N VAL A 1034 29.55 -6.73 1.62
CA VAL A 1034 28.46 -7.00 2.55
C VAL A 1034 28.43 -8.49 2.89
N TRP A 1035 28.53 -9.36 1.88
CA TRP A 1035 28.52 -10.81 2.06
C TRP A 1035 29.75 -11.34 2.79
N GLN A 1036 30.93 -10.75 2.57
CA GLN A 1036 32.16 -11.06 3.32
C GLN A 1036 31.98 -10.85 4.83
N LYS A 1037 31.22 -9.82 5.22
CA LYS A 1037 30.86 -9.55 6.63
C LYS A 1037 29.80 -10.52 7.14
N ILE A 1038 28.76 -10.79 6.36
CA ILE A 1038 27.64 -11.68 6.75
C ILE A 1038 28.11 -13.13 6.91
N TYR A 1039 28.95 -13.62 5.99
CA TYR A 1039 29.46 -14.99 6.01
C TYR A 1039 30.76 -15.16 6.81
N ASN A 1040 31.30 -14.07 7.38
CA ASN A 1040 32.59 -14.06 8.07
C ASN A 1040 33.73 -14.68 7.24
N LYS A 1041 33.74 -14.38 5.94
CA LYS A 1041 34.71 -14.88 4.94
C LYS A 1041 35.29 -13.69 4.17
N PRO A 1042 36.45 -13.14 4.57
CA PRO A 1042 37.02 -11.94 3.95
C PRO A 1042 37.46 -12.13 2.49
N ASP A 1043 37.54 -13.37 2.04
CA ASP A 1043 37.87 -13.79 0.68
C ASP A 1043 36.64 -14.14 -0.17
N PHE A 1044 35.41 -13.97 0.34
CA PHE A 1044 34.18 -14.28 -0.39
C PHE A 1044 34.03 -13.40 -1.65
N SER A 1045 33.68 -14.03 -2.77
CA SER A 1045 33.30 -13.34 -4.00
C SER A 1045 32.18 -14.09 -4.72
N SER A 1046 31.11 -13.39 -5.06
CA SER A 1046 29.96 -13.98 -5.76
C SER A 1046 30.26 -14.24 -7.22
N ALA A 1047 29.98 -15.47 -7.65
CA ALA A 1047 30.09 -15.89 -9.05
C ALA A 1047 29.01 -15.27 -9.95
N ALA A 1048 27.80 -15.08 -9.40
CA ALA A 1048 26.66 -14.45 -10.04
C ALA A 1048 25.70 -13.90 -8.97
N THR A 1049 24.70 -13.14 -9.40
CA THR A 1049 23.55 -12.74 -8.58
C THR A 1049 22.32 -12.63 -9.47
N ALA A 1050 21.15 -12.94 -8.93
CA ALA A 1050 19.87 -12.78 -9.63
C ALA A 1050 18.79 -12.06 -8.82
N SER A 1051 17.95 -11.29 -9.52
CA SER A 1051 16.67 -10.80 -9.03
C SER A 1051 15.74 -10.52 -10.21
N ILE A 1052 14.43 -10.49 -9.99
CA ILE A 1052 13.45 -10.24 -11.07
C ILE A 1052 13.75 -8.94 -11.84
N ASN A 1053 14.23 -7.89 -11.14
CA ASN A 1053 14.53 -6.60 -11.75
C ASN A 1053 15.88 -6.58 -12.51
N GLN A 1054 16.86 -7.36 -12.06
CA GLN A 1054 18.20 -7.35 -12.63
C GLN A 1054 18.35 -8.37 -13.78
N GLY A 1055 17.61 -9.48 -13.71
CA GLY A 1055 17.95 -10.72 -14.42
C GLY A 1055 19.09 -11.44 -13.70
N VAL A 1056 19.82 -12.30 -14.42
CA VAL A 1056 21.05 -12.94 -13.91
C VAL A 1056 22.26 -12.09 -14.30
N ALA A 1057 23.11 -11.74 -13.34
CA ALA A 1057 24.38 -11.10 -13.61
C ALA A 1057 25.54 -11.99 -13.18
N PHE A 1058 26.42 -12.37 -14.12
CA PHE A 1058 27.66 -13.08 -13.84
C PHE A 1058 28.77 -12.08 -13.52
N TYR A 1059 29.62 -12.38 -12.54
CA TYR A 1059 30.77 -11.54 -12.16
C TYR A 1059 32.08 -12.29 -12.42
N PRO A 1060 33.24 -11.60 -12.41
CA PRO A 1060 34.52 -12.23 -12.71
C PRO A 1060 34.95 -13.22 -11.62
N TRP A 1061 35.21 -14.47 -11.99
CA TRP A 1061 35.63 -15.51 -11.04
C TRP A 1061 37.11 -15.41 -10.76
N LYS A 1062 37.45 -15.13 -9.51
CA LYS A 1062 38.83 -14.91 -9.05
C LYS A 1062 39.67 -16.20 -9.12
N ASP A 1063 40.89 -16.09 -9.61
CA ASP A 1063 41.87 -17.18 -9.73
C ASP A 1063 41.52 -18.25 -10.79
N TRP A 1064 40.53 -17.98 -11.65
CA TRP A 1064 40.20 -18.82 -12.81
C TRP A 1064 40.79 -18.25 -14.11
N LYS A 1065 41.33 -19.13 -14.96
CA LYS A 1065 41.78 -18.77 -16.33
C LYS A 1065 40.70 -19.00 -17.39
N ALA A 1066 39.84 -19.98 -17.17
CA ALA A 1066 38.66 -20.31 -17.98
C ALA A 1066 37.65 -21.03 -17.10
N ILE A 1067 36.36 -20.80 -17.30
CA ILE A 1067 35.30 -21.41 -16.50
C ILE A 1067 34.79 -22.67 -17.23
N PRO A 1068 34.84 -23.88 -16.63
CA PRO A 1068 34.25 -25.07 -17.22
C PRO A 1068 32.73 -24.93 -17.34
N GLN A 1069 32.16 -25.48 -18.42
CA GLN A 1069 30.76 -25.25 -18.77
C GLN A 1069 29.79 -25.73 -17.67
N GLU A 1070 30.08 -26.86 -17.03
CA GLU A 1070 29.27 -27.43 -15.96
C GLU A 1070 29.09 -26.49 -14.76
N TYR A 1071 30.10 -25.66 -14.45
CA TYR A 1071 29.97 -24.65 -13.41
C TYR A 1071 29.11 -23.46 -13.84
N ILE A 1072 29.11 -23.12 -15.13
CA ILE A 1072 28.23 -22.09 -15.70
C ILE A 1072 26.78 -22.59 -15.70
N ASP A 1073 26.57 -23.85 -16.10
CA ASP A 1073 25.26 -24.51 -16.11
C ASP A 1073 24.68 -24.60 -14.68
N SER A 1074 25.48 -25.09 -13.73
CA SER A 1074 25.16 -25.12 -12.29
C SER A 1074 24.78 -23.73 -11.76
N THR A 1075 25.62 -22.73 -12.05
CA THR A 1075 25.37 -21.35 -11.58
C THR A 1075 24.13 -20.76 -12.22
N MET A 1076 23.87 -20.97 -13.52
CA MET A 1076 22.64 -20.49 -14.16
C MET A 1076 21.38 -21.09 -13.52
N ILE A 1077 21.38 -22.40 -13.24
CA ILE A 1077 20.23 -23.09 -12.61
C ILE A 1077 20.03 -22.65 -11.15
N HIS A 1078 21.12 -22.44 -10.43
CA HIS A 1078 21.09 -21.88 -9.07
C HIS A 1078 20.50 -20.47 -9.07
N GLU A 1079 21.04 -19.55 -9.88
CA GLU A 1079 20.62 -18.15 -9.91
C GLU A 1079 19.18 -17.98 -10.39
N THR A 1080 18.76 -18.74 -11.40
CA THR A 1080 17.36 -18.77 -11.81
C THR A 1080 16.45 -19.42 -10.75
N GLY A 1081 17.00 -20.21 -9.83
CA GLY A 1081 16.34 -20.67 -8.60
C GLY A 1081 15.99 -19.52 -7.63
N HIS A 1082 16.80 -18.47 -7.55
CA HIS A 1082 16.44 -17.26 -6.80
C HIS A 1082 15.26 -16.52 -7.44
N LEU A 1083 15.25 -16.38 -8.77
CA LEU A 1083 14.11 -15.80 -9.49
C LEU A 1083 12.82 -16.61 -9.27
N TRP A 1084 12.97 -17.94 -9.27
CA TRP A 1084 11.86 -18.86 -9.10
C TRP A 1084 11.29 -18.81 -7.67
N SER A 1085 12.15 -18.79 -6.64
CA SER A 1085 11.71 -18.62 -5.25
C SER A 1085 11.15 -17.22 -4.98
N GLU A 1086 11.73 -16.14 -5.51
CA GLU A 1086 11.21 -14.77 -5.37
C GLU A 1086 9.77 -14.66 -5.93
N THR A 1087 9.46 -15.46 -6.95
CA THR A 1087 8.12 -15.51 -7.54
C THR A 1087 7.18 -16.43 -6.75
N LEU A 1088 7.60 -17.67 -6.46
CA LEU A 1088 6.79 -18.66 -5.76
C LEU A 1088 6.47 -18.26 -4.33
N TRP A 1089 7.41 -17.61 -3.65
CA TRP A 1089 7.27 -17.23 -2.24
C TRP A 1089 6.53 -15.91 -2.02
N LYS A 1090 5.98 -15.31 -3.07
CA LYS A 1090 4.85 -14.37 -2.93
C LYS A 1090 3.61 -15.07 -2.36
N ASP A 1091 3.52 -16.40 -2.50
CA ASP A 1091 2.58 -17.25 -1.77
C ASP A 1091 3.24 -17.77 -0.49
N ASP A 1092 2.81 -17.23 0.66
CA ASP A 1092 3.29 -17.64 1.98
C ASP A 1092 3.08 -19.13 2.27
N ALA A 1093 2.08 -19.78 1.65
CA ALA A 1093 1.86 -21.21 1.81
C ALA A 1093 2.91 -22.05 1.07
N LEU A 1094 3.33 -21.62 -0.13
CA LEU A 1094 4.42 -22.27 -0.87
C LEU A 1094 5.77 -22.04 -0.20
N LYS A 1095 5.99 -20.86 0.38
CA LYS A 1095 7.16 -20.57 1.21
C LYS A 1095 7.18 -21.44 2.46
N LYS A 1096 6.08 -21.49 3.21
CA LYS A 1096 5.95 -22.32 4.41
C LYS A 1096 6.13 -23.81 4.10
N SER A 1097 5.51 -24.31 3.03
CA SER A 1097 5.67 -25.70 2.61
C SER A 1097 7.11 -26.06 2.26
N TYR A 1098 7.90 -25.10 1.76
CA TYR A 1098 9.33 -25.33 1.54
C TYR A 1098 10.12 -25.35 2.84
N LEU A 1099 9.84 -24.42 3.77
CA LEU A 1099 10.46 -24.40 5.09
C LEU A 1099 10.17 -25.68 5.88
N ASP A 1100 8.95 -26.22 5.77
CA ASP A 1100 8.58 -27.51 6.35
C ASP A 1100 9.36 -28.67 5.70
N ALA A 1101 9.63 -28.60 4.39
CA ALA A 1101 10.48 -29.58 3.69
C ALA A 1101 11.94 -29.53 4.16
N ILE A 1102 12.50 -28.34 4.38
CA ILE A 1102 13.83 -28.16 4.99
C ILE A 1102 13.85 -28.84 6.37
N ALA A 1103 12.86 -28.55 7.22
CA ALA A 1103 12.78 -29.10 8.57
C ALA A 1103 12.64 -30.63 8.58
N LYS A 1104 11.85 -31.19 7.65
CA LYS A 1104 11.58 -32.63 7.56
C LYS A 1104 12.78 -33.43 7.07
N ASP A 1105 13.53 -32.93 6.09
CA ASP A 1105 14.74 -33.59 5.61
C ASP A 1105 15.93 -33.43 6.58
N GLY A 1106 15.96 -32.36 7.38
CA GLY A 1106 16.90 -32.20 8.51
C GLY A 1106 18.37 -31.96 8.13
N LYS A 1107 18.69 -31.88 6.84
CA LYS A 1107 20.02 -31.57 6.29
C LYS A 1107 19.89 -30.70 5.05
N ALA A 1108 20.89 -29.86 4.81
CA ALA A 1108 20.99 -28.99 3.63
C ALA A 1108 21.48 -29.77 2.39
N PRO A 1109 21.16 -29.32 1.17
CA PRO A 1109 21.65 -29.93 -0.08
C PRO A 1109 23.17 -29.72 -0.28
N SER A 1110 23.73 -28.66 0.29
CA SER A 1110 25.16 -28.34 0.27
C SER A 1110 25.54 -27.44 1.46
N LEU A 1111 26.84 -27.26 1.72
CA LEU A 1111 27.32 -26.31 2.73
C LEU A 1111 26.93 -24.86 2.39
N TYR A 1112 26.83 -24.52 1.10
CA TYR A 1112 26.39 -23.22 0.64
C TYR A 1112 24.88 -23.02 0.88
N GLY A 1113 24.06 -24.03 0.57
CA GLY A 1113 22.61 -24.02 0.84
C GLY A 1113 22.26 -23.95 2.33
N ALA A 1114 23.15 -24.39 3.22
CA ALA A 1114 22.94 -24.29 4.68
C ALA A 1114 22.95 -22.84 5.20
N SER A 1115 23.38 -21.87 4.38
CA SER A 1115 23.57 -20.49 4.84
C SER A 1115 22.25 -19.75 5.10
N ASN A 1116 21.23 -19.94 4.26
CA ASN A 1116 19.89 -19.40 4.47
C ASN A 1116 18.85 -20.14 3.59
N PRO A 1117 17.54 -19.98 3.85
CA PRO A 1117 16.51 -20.72 3.09
C PRO A 1117 16.47 -20.40 1.59
N THR A 1118 16.79 -19.18 1.15
CA THR A 1118 16.82 -18.82 -0.28
C THR A 1118 17.94 -19.54 -1.02
N GLU A 1119 19.10 -19.69 -0.39
CA GLU A 1119 20.24 -20.46 -0.90
C GLU A 1119 19.94 -21.96 -0.88
N ASP A 1120 19.30 -22.45 0.18
CA ASP A 1120 18.82 -23.83 0.24
C ASP A 1120 17.87 -24.15 -0.92
N PHE A 1121 16.96 -23.23 -1.26
CA PHE A 1121 16.04 -23.40 -2.39
C PHE A 1121 16.76 -23.45 -3.73
N ALA A 1122 17.65 -22.50 -3.99
CA ALA A 1122 18.41 -22.44 -5.23
C ALA A 1122 19.28 -23.68 -5.45
N GLU A 1123 20.01 -24.12 -4.41
CA GLU A 1123 20.80 -25.35 -4.43
C GLU A 1123 19.92 -26.60 -4.57
N SER A 1124 18.76 -26.64 -3.90
CA SER A 1124 17.85 -27.78 -4.00
C SER A 1124 17.16 -27.85 -5.36
N ALA A 1125 16.93 -26.72 -6.02
CA ALA A 1125 16.43 -26.68 -7.39
C ALA A 1125 17.49 -27.23 -8.35
N ASN A 1126 18.76 -26.83 -8.22
CA ASN A 1126 19.86 -27.40 -8.99
C ASN A 1126 19.97 -28.92 -8.76
N MET A 1127 19.96 -29.35 -7.51
CA MET A 1127 19.98 -30.76 -7.09
C MET A 1127 18.83 -31.57 -7.71
N TYR A 1128 17.62 -31.02 -7.70
CA TYR A 1128 16.44 -31.66 -8.27
C TYR A 1128 16.56 -31.77 -9.79
N TRP A 1129 16.94 -30.69 -10.47
CA TRP A 1129 16.93 -30.65 -11.92
C TRP A 1129 18.10 -31.36 -12.60
N SER A 1130 19.25 -31.47 -11.93
CA SER A 1130 20.40 -32.24 -12.40
C SER A 1130 20.23 -33.74 -12.14
N SER A 1131 19.46 -34.14 -11.13
CA SER A 1131 19.24 -35.56 -10.83
C SER A 1131 18.01 -36.14 -11.54
N LYS A 1132 16.96 -35.35 -11.77
CA LYS A 1132 15.68 -35.79 -12.33
C LYS A 1132 15.84 -36.41 -13.72
N GLY A 1133 15.38 -37.65 -13.87
CA GLY A 1133 15.52 -38.44 -15.11
C GLY A 1133 16.91 -39.05 -15.32
N THR A 1134 17.83 -38.89 -14.36
CA THR A 1134 19.16 -39.54 -14.35
C THR A 1134 19.19 -40.69 -13.35
N PRO A 1135 20.19 -41.59 -13.38
CA PRO A 1135 20.28 -42.65 -12.38
C PRO A 1135 20.54 -42.14 -10.94
N CYS A 1136 20.90 -40.85 -10.76
CA CYS A 1136 21.05 -40.23 -9.44
C CYS A 1136 19.73 -39.76 -8.79
N GLU A 1137 18.60 -39.79 -9.51
CA GLU A 1137 17.29 -39.36 -8.95
C GLU A 1137 16.89 -40.17 -7.71
N GLN A 1138 17.09 -41.49 -7.74
CA GLN A 1138 16.75 -42.36 -6.60
C GLN A 1138 17.57 -42.02 -5.35
N GLU A 1139 18.86 -41.73 -5.52
CA GLU A 1139 19.73 -41.35 -4.41
C GLU A 1139 19.34 -39.97 -3.86
N GLY A 1140 18.99 -39.02 -4.73
CA GLY A 1140 18.47 -37.72 -4.34
C GLY A 1140 17.16 -37.80 -3.53
N ARG A 1141 16.20 -38.60 -4.01
CA ARG A 1141 14.92 -38.86 -3.32
C ARG A 1141 15.10 -39.57 -1.98
N LYS A 1142 16.09 -40.47 -1.88
CA LYS A 1142 16.45 -41.14 -0.63
C LYS A 1142 17.06 -40.16 0.37
N ARG A 1143 17.88 -39.21 -0.09
CA ARG A 1143 18.56 -38.25 0.78
C ARG A 1143 17.66 -37.09 1.20
N TYR A 1144 16.82 -36.57 0.31
CA TYR A 1144 16.02 -35.36 0.51
C TYR A 1144 14.54 -35.56 0.09
N PRO A 1145 13.83 -36.54 0.68
CA PRO A 1145 12.49 -36.93 0.23
C PRO A 1145 11.49 -35.77 0.26
N ALA A 1146 11.52 -34.90 1.27
CA ALA A 1146 10.58 -33.80 1.40
C ALA A 1146 10.81 -32.69 0.38
N ARG A 1147 12.08 -32.36 0.08
CA ARG A 1147 12.41 -31.40 -0.99
C ARG A 1147 12.03 -31.94 -2.36
N TYR A 1148 12.30 -33.20 -2.67
CA TYR A 1148 11.87 -33.79 -3.96
C TYR A 1148 10.35 -33.81 -4.10
N GLU A 1149 9.62 -34.11 -3.02
CA GLU A 1149 8.15 -34.04 -3.00
C GLU A 1149 7.65 -32.60 -3.26
N TYR A 1150 8.33 -31.60 -2.69
CA TYR A 1150 8.02 -30.20 -2.94
C TYR A 1150 8.26 -29.82 -4.41
N PHE A 1151 9.44 -30.12 -4.96
CA PHE A 1151 9.77 -29.81 -6.35
C PHE A 1151 8.90 -30.57 -7.35
N ASP A 1152 8.50 -31.82 -7.07
CA ASP A 1152 7.54 -32.56 -7.90
C ASP A 1152 6.15 -31.89 -7.97
N LYS A 1153 5.77 -31.14 -6.94
CA LYS A 1153 4.50 -30.39 -6.93
C LYS A 1153 4.61 -29.10 -7.74
N ILE A 1154 5.70 -28.36 -7.60
CA ILE A 1154 5.86 -27.05 -8.26
C ILE A 1154 6.43 -27.13 -9.69
N ALA A 1155 7.01 -28.27 -10.07
CA ALA A 1155 7.53 -28.52 -11.42
C ALA A 1155 6.48 -29.07 -12.41
N LYS A 1156 5.29 -29.45 -11.93
CA LYS A 1156 4.12 -29.79 -12.77
C LYS A 1156 3.42 -28.50 -13.22
#